data_AF-A0ABD1V0B9-F1
#
_entry.id   AF-A0ABD1V0B9-F1
#
_cell.length_a   1.000
_cell.length_b   1.000
_cell.length_c   1.000
_cell.angle_alpha   90.00
_cell.angle_beta   90.00
_cell.angle_gamma   90.00
#
_symmetry.space_group_name_H-M   'P 1'
#
loop_
_entity.id
_entity.type
_entity.pdbx_description
1 polymer ?
#
loop_
_entity_poly.entity_id
_entity_poly.type
_entity_poly.pdbx_seq_one_letter_code
_entity_poly.pdbx_strand_id
1 'polypeptide(L)'
;MTKEVMELVEQSDFPKGLFLEVDESIGQLMLTPPHNGQAFLQNFDDIWASLMDDNILSIGIYGMGGVGKTTVAMHAHDKLLNEPKFSGHVYWITVSQEFSIHKLQSDIAQALKLDFARGSDEKKRAAQLFQTFQKRGSYVLILDDVWEQIDAEKIGIPPRRDGCKLVITSRSKEVCHRMGCQRIIKVNTLSKQEAWELFFKKLGRVELHLEVEEICKKMAKRCGGLPLALVTLAGSMRGVTDIHEWRDASEELKESCMGRADMENEVLPILLYSYDRLRDPKLQRCFLYCSLYPEDYPIEREVLIEIFISEELMDRRLSWRAENDQGHAILNQLERACLLERVWDEYHVKMHDLIRDMALGITKHNRRYMVKAGLHLREIPDVQEWTEDLDKISLMKNSIGEISIGMSPNCPRLSTLILSQNPLKSIPDCFFTQMRGLCTLNLSYTSMQYLPHSISNLENLTTLLLTRCFELKSVPTLEKLRLLKRLDLSYTKIEELPEGVESLTNLKVLNLVGSSLSMIPIGILHSLSLLQRLRLPTHIGVPIEDVLALKQLEDFCGSVNSVCDLNRLITFLQSMMPPSFYSIFLISEFVEPSHLEESRSKLVCFERESLMDSSLGEGKILLPRDIEKLLFSSSGLSGSLADGFQMLNNARYVKKCSVSSEDEIECIIRLSSTEDQQSRGVPFQSLEELFLYWLPNFIGLFMWEGKAAVAPLLPGIFTQLTDLDIVECNKMKKLIPWSFLQTLPNLQKLEVNSCEEIEEIIGDEDDDGSPVINSSAEVTMPRLKKLKLCSLPKLKSICKGMMICDSIENIIIMKCTNLKKVAPLDGQPSPPPSLKEIRVDAKGKEWWESLEWEHPNANNFLQPFVKFTTIVY
;
A
#
# COMPACT_ATOMS: atom_id res chain seq x y z
N MET A 1 44.26 10.22 -1.92
CA MET A 1 44.34 9.90 -0.48
C MET A 1 45.73 10.25 0.00
N THR A 2 45.84 11.25 0.86
CA THR A 2 47.10 11.81 1.37
C THR A 2 47.63 11.03 2.57
N LYS A 3 48.95 11.06 2.73
CA LYS A 3 49.75 10.32 3.72
C LYS A 3 49.32 10.57 5.18
N GLU A 4 48.69 11.71 5.45
CA GLU A 4 48.14 12.08 6.77
C GLU A 4 46.96 11.19 7.21
N VAL A 5 46.24 10.56 6.27
CA VAL A 5 45.11 9.66 6.61
C VAL A 5 45.61 8.29 7.08
N MET A 6 46.80 7.85 6.66
CA MET A 6 47.36 6.56 7.08
C MET A 6 48.00 6.63 8.48
N GLU A 7 48.58 7.77 8.86
CA GLU A 7 49.17 7.97 10.20
C GLU A 7 48.12 8.07 11.32
N LEU A 8 46.90 8.55 11.02
CA LEU A 8 45.79 8.58 11.98
C LEU A 8 45.19 7.20 12.28
N VAL A 9 45.34 6.25 11.35
CA VAL A 9 44.85 4.87 11.50
C VAL A 9 45.80 4.03 12.35
N GLU A 10 47.11 4.30 12.32
CA GLU A 10 48.11 3.58 13.13
C GLU A 10 48.16 4.04 14.61
N GLN A 11 47.63 5.22 14.95
CA GLN A 11 47.68 5.77 16.32
C GLN A 11 46.39 5.60 17.15
N SER A 12 45.38 4.92 16.61
CA SER A 12 44.08 4.78 17.27
C SER A 12 43.91 3.41 17.95
N ASP A 13 44.58 3.23 19.10
CA ASP A 13 44.37 2.08 19.99
C ASP A 13 43.07 2.27 20.79
N PHE A 14 41.94 1.81 20.23
CA PHE A 14 40.64 1.81 20.92
C PHE A 14 40.42 0.46 21.63
N PRO A 15 40.29 0.42 22.98
CA PRO A 15 39.92 -0.79 23.70
C PRO A 15 38.45 -1.13 23.43
N LYS A 16 38.23 -2.34 22.89
CA LYS A 16 36.96 -3.10 22.76
C LYS A 16 35.70 -2.34 23.20
N GLY A 17 35.08 -1.64 22.25
CA GLY A 17 33.73 -1.11 22.40
C GLY A 17 32.70 -2.24 22.52
N LEU A 18 31.89 -2.18 23.57
CA LEU A 18 30.62 -2.89 23.69
C LEU A 18 29.71 -2.47 22.53
N PHE A 19 29.54 -3.35 21.56
CA PHE A 19 28.46 -3.26 20.58
C PHE A 19 27.12 -3.43 21.30
N LEU A 20 26.39 -2.34 21.50
CA LEU A 20 24.95 -2.39 21.69
C LEU A 20 24.33 -2.52 20.29
N GLU A 21 24.05 -3.75 19.87
CA GLU A 21 23.15 -4.04 18.75
C GLU A 21 21.76 -3.47 19.13
N VAL A 22 21.36 -2.37 18.49
CA VAL A 22 20.02 -1.78 18.62
C VAL A 22 19.06 -2.62 17.77
N ASP A 23 18.17 -3.34 18.43
CA ASP A 23 17.21 -4.24 17.79
C ASP A 23 15.94 -3.46 17.34
N GLU A 24 15.83 -3.17 16.05
CA GLU A 24 14.72 -2.44 15.42
C GLU A 24 13.56 -3.33 14.93
N SER A 25 13.09 -4.28 15.75
CA SER A 25 11.91 -5.10 15.42
C SER A 25 10.72 -4.83 16.33
N ILE A 26 9.92 -3.81 16.00
CA ILE A 26 8.54 -3.71 16.49
C ILE A 26 7.64 -4.29 15.40
N GLY A 27 6.93 -5.39 15.71
CA GLY A 27 5.98 -6.02 14.78
C GLY A 27 4.82 -5.08 14.40
N GLN A 28 4.23 -5.29 13.21
CA GLN A 28 3.10 -4.51 12.71
C GLN A 28 1.77 -5.00 13.31
N LEU A 29 0.89 -4.09 13.72
CA LEU A 29 -0.47 -4.41 14.17
C LEU A 29 -1.28 -5.07 13.06
N MET A 30 -2.00 -6.15 13.38
CA MET A 30 -2.94 -6.80 12.48
C MET A 30 -4.34 -6.15 12.60
N LEU A 31 -5.10 -6.09 11.50
CA LEU A 31 -6.50 -5.63 11.55
C LEU A 31 -7.38 -6.75 12.11
N THR A 32 -7.58 -6.77 13.42
CA THR A 32 -8.44 -7.75 14.08
C THR A 32 -9.92 -7.35 14.03
N PRO A 33 -10.83 -8.18 13.48
CA PRO A 33 -12.26 -7.93 13.55
C PRO A 33 -12.76 -8.00 15.01
N PRO A 34 -13.65 -7.10 15.46
CA PRO A 34 -14.14 -7.09 16.84
C PRO A 34 -14.98 -8.33 17.15
N HIS A 35 -14.44 -9.21 17.99
CA HIS A 35 -15.08 -10.43 18.47
C HIS A 35 -15.28 -10.38 20.00
N ASN A 36 -16.54 -10.41 20.44
CA ASN A 36 -16.92 -10.36 21.86
C ASN A 36 -17.65 -11.65 22.31
N GLY A 37 -17.48 -12.76 21.57
CA GLY A 37 -18.10 -14.04 21.92
C GLY A 37 -17.45 -14.65 23.16
N GLN A 38 -18.24 -15.33 24.01
CA GLN A 38 -17.76 -15.92 25.25
C GLN A 38 -16.72 -17.02 25.00
N ALA A 39 -16.91 -17.85 23.98
CA ALA A 39 -15.97 -18.89 23.56
C ALA A 39 -14.67 -18.27 22.99
N PHE A 40 -14.77 -17.15 22.29
CA PHE A 40 -13.60 -16.41 21.81
C PHE A 40 -12.80 -15.85 22.99
N LEU A 41 -13.46 -15.15 23.93
CA LEU A 41 -12.82 -14.59 25.12
C LEU A 41 -12.19 -15.68 25.98
N GLN A 42 -12.88 -16.80 26.19
CA GLN A 42 -12.34 -17.92 26.96
C GLN A 42 -11.10 -18.53 26.31
N ASN A 43 -11.13 -18.79 24.99
CA ASN A 43 -9.96 -19.30 24.27
C ASN A 43 -8.80 -18.29 24.31
N PHE A 44 -9.12 -17.00 24.16
CA PHE A 44 -8.15 -15.92 24.24
C PHE A 44 -7.52 -15.84 25.63
N ASP A 45 -8.31 -15.89 26.69
CA ASP A 45 -7.84 -15.84 28.07
C ASP A 45 -6.97 -17.06 28.40
N ASP A 46 -7.34 -18.26 27.93
CA ASP A 46 -6.52 -19.47 28.09
C ASP A 46 -5.18 -19.36 27.36
N ILE A 47 -5.18 -18.83 26.13
CA ILE A 47 -3.96 -18.57 25.35
C ILE A 47 -3.12 -17.50 26.05
N TRP A 48 -3.74 -16.42 26.51
CA TRP A 48 -3.08 -15.31 27.18
C TRP A 48 -2.45 -15.75 28.51
N ALA A 49 -3.18 -16.49 29.34
CA ALA A 49 -2.64 -17.08 30.57
C ALA A 49 -1.43 -17.98 30.29
N SER A 50 -1.50 -18.79 29.23
CA SER A 50 -0.40 -19.65 28.80
C SER A 50 0.79 -18.85 28.25
N LEU A 51 0.55 -17.73 27.57
CA LEU A 51 1.58 -16.81 27.09
C LEU A 51 2.26 -16.05 28.23
N MET A 52 1.58 -15.81 29.34
CA MET A 52 2.17 -15.11 30.49
C MET A 52 2.92 -16.03 31.45
N ASP A 53 2.55 -17.32 31.54
CA ASP A 53 3.22 -18.32 32.40
C ASP A 53 4.63 -18.68 31.90
N ASP A 54 5.66 -18.36 32.68
CA ASP A 54 7.06 -18.64 32.32
C ASP A 54 7.39 -20.13 32.18
N ASN A 55 6.61 -21.02 32.79
CA ASN A 55 6.83 -22.47 32.67
C ASN A 55 6.36 -23.04 31.32
N ILE A 56 5.59 -22.26 30.56
CA ILE A 56 5.03 -22.66 29.26
C ILE A 56 5.79 -21.96 28.14
N LEU A 57 6.69 -22.69 27.49
CA LEU A 57 7.54 -22.23 26.39
C LEU A 57 6.95 -22.55 25.00
N SER A 58 5.94 -23.44 24.93
CA SER A 58 5.31 -23.81 23.66
C SER A 58 3.83 -24.09 23.77
N ILE A 59 3.06 -23.48 22.87
CA ILE A 59 1.60 -23.51 22.85
C ILE A 59 1.13 -23.99 21.47
N GLY A 60 0.29 -25.01 21.44
CA GLY A 60 -0.36 -25.51 20.23
C GLY A 60 -1.84 -25.19 20.25
N ILE A 61 -2.31 -24.40 19.29
CA ILE A 61 -3.71 -24.02 19.11
C ILE A 61 -4.27 -24.89 17.98
N TYR A 62 -5.25 -25.75 18.26
CA TYR A 62 -5.80 -26.63 17.23
C TYR A 62 -7.32 -26.63 17.15
N GLY A 63 -7.85 -27.00 15.99
CA GLY A 63 -9.28 -27.00 15.71
C GLY A 63 -9.58 -27.06 14.21
N MET A 64 -10.84 -27.33 13.86
CA MET A 64 -11.30 -27.52 12.48
C MET A 64 -10.98 -26.29 11.59
N GLY A 65 -10.89 -26.49 10.27
CA GLY A 65 -10.76 -25.40 9.31
C GLY A 65 -11.90 -24.38 9.46
N GLY A 66 -11.59 -23.09 9.38
CA GLY A 66 -12.60 -22.01 9.52
C GLY A 66 -13.15 -21.77 10.93
N VAL A 67 -12.61 -22.42 11.97
CA VAL A 67 -13.05 -22.24 13.38
C VAL A 67 -12.60 -20.94 14.04
N GLY A 68 -11.66 -20.20 13.43
CA GLY A 68 -11.14 -18.92 13.95
C GLY A 68 -9.81 -19.01 14.73
N LYS A 69 -9.00 -20.05 14.50
CA LYS A 69 -7.66 -20.19 15.14
C LYS A 69 -6.77 -18.99 14.89
N THR A 70 -6.58 -18.65 13.60
CA THR A 70 -5.80 -17.50 13.14
C THR A 70 -6.35 -16.21 13.75
N THR A 71 -7.67 -16.05 13.81
CA THR A 71 -8.31 -14.86 14.43
C THR A 71 -7.97 -14.70 15.90
N VAL A 72 -8.02 -15.76 16.71
CA VAL A 72 -7.65 -15.71 18.14
C VAL A 72 -6.15 -15.45 18.31
N ALA A 73 -5.31 -16.08 17.49
CA ALA A 73 -3.87 -15.88 17.51
C ALA A 73 -3.48 -14.44 17.11
N MET A 74 -4.16 -13.83 16.13
CA MET A 74 -3.95 -12.43 15.74
C MET A 74 -4.26 -11.46 16.90
N HIS A 75 -5.35 -11.66 17.63
CA HIS A 75 -5.65 -10.82 18.80
C HIS A 75 -4.59 -10.98 19.90
N ALA A 76 -4.07 -12.20 20.09
CA ALA A 76 -2.98 -12.44 21.04
C ALA A 76 -1.70 -11.74 20.57
N HIS A 77 -1.37 -11.83 19.29
CA HIS A 77 -0.25 -11.14 18.65
C HIS A 77 -0.31 -9.62 18.89
N ASP A 78 -1.43 -8.97 18.57
CA ASP A 78 -1.54 -7.51 18.68
C ASP A 78 -1.46 -7.02 20.12
N LYS A 79 -1.95 -7.81 21.07
CA LYS A 79 -1.78 -7.53 22.50
C LYS A 79 -0.34 -7.76 22.94
N LEU A 80 0.34 -8.80 22.44
CA LEU A 80 1.76 -9.08 22.73
C LEU A 80 2.70 -7.97 22.25
N LEU A 81 2.38 -7.27 21.15
CA LEU A 81 3.19 -6.15 20.66
C LEU A 81 3.35 -5.02 21.68
N ASN A 82 2.35 -4.83 22.55
CA ASN A 82 2.36 -3.83 23.61
C ASN A 82 2.84 -4.38 24.95
N GLU A 83 3.23 -5.66 25.02
CA GLU A 83 3.63 -6.32 26.26
C GLU A 83 5.13 -6.09 26.55
N PRO A 84 5.49 -5.45 27.69
CA PRO A 84 6.89 -5.15 28.01
C PRO A 84 7.81 -6.38 28.04
N LYS A 85 7.27 -7.54 28.46
CA LYS A 85 8.00 -8.81 28.60
C LYS A 85 8.71 -9.26 27.32
N PHE A 86 8.16 -8.93 26.16
CA PHE A 86 8.70 -9.32 24.85
C PHE A 86 9.25 -8.14 24.06
N SER A 87 9.11 -6.89 24.56
CA SER A 87 9.71 -5.69 23.98
C SER A 87 9.44 -5.54 22.47
N GLY A 88 8.27 -5.96 21.99
CA GLY A 88 7.89 -5.90 20.57
C GLY A 88 8.42 -7.03 19.67
N HIS A 89 9.24 -7.95 20.19
CA HIS A 89 9.81 -9.11 19.45
C HIS A 89 8.77 -10.24 19.29
N VAL A 90 7.74 -9.98 18.50
CA VAL A 90 6.68 -10.92 18.17
C VAL A 90 6.71 -11.14 16.67
N TYR A 91 7.01 -12.36 16.23
CA TYR A 91 7.14 -12.71 14.82
C TYR A 91 5.99 -13.59 14.39
N TRP A 92 5.27 -13.17 13.37
CA TRP A 92 4.18 -13.92 12.75
C TRP A 92 4.61 -14.51 11.41
N ILE A 93 4.51 -15.83 11.26
CA ILE A 93 4.83 -16.53 10.01
C ILE A 93 3.70 -17.49 9.69
N THR A 94 3.10 -17.35 8.50
CA THR A 94 2.09 -18.28 8.01
C THR A 94 2.76 -19.43 7.25
N VAL A 95 2.47 -20.66 7.66
CA VAL A 95 2.99 -21.89 7.05
C VAL A 95 1.97 -22.40 6.04
N SER A 96 2.32 -22.39 4.75
CA SER A 96 1.42 -22.92 3.70
C SER A 96 1.36 -24.44 3.72
N GLN A 97 0.28 -25.01 3.16
CA GLN A 97 0.15 -26.47 3.00
C GLN A 97 1.30 -27.09 2.18
N GLU A 98 1.72 -26.41 1.11
CA GLU A 98 2.85 -26.84 0.25
C GLU A 98 4.16 -26.15 0.71
N PHE A 99 4.60 -26.44 1.93
CA PHE A 99 5.80 -25.82 2.53
C PHE A 99 7.12 -26.53 2.14
N SER A 100 8.22 -25.77 2.21
CA SER A 100 9.58 -26.30 2.23
C SER A 100 10.37 -25.67 3.36
N ILE A 101 11.38 -26.37 3.89
CA ILE A 101 12.30 -25.83 4.91
C ILE A 101 12.90 -24.51 4.41
N HIS A 102 13.32 -24.47 3.15
CA HIS A 102 13.87 -23.29 2.52
C HIS A 102 12.91 -22.09 2.53
N LYS A 103 11.62 -22.29 2.24
CA LYS A 103 10.60 -21.22 2.32
C LYS A 103 10.48 -20.70 3.74
N LEU A 104 10.27 -21.60 4.70
CA LEU A 104 10.06 -21.20 6.09
C LEU A 104 11.27 -20.44 6.65
N GLN A 105 12.49 -20.84 6.28
CA GLN A 105 13.70 -20.08 6.60
C GLN A 105 13.71 -18.68 5.97
N SER A 106 13.28 -18.53 4.70
CA SER A 106 13.13 -17.22 4.05
C SER A 106 12.12 -16.33 4.79
N ASP A 107 10.94 -16.87 5.08
CA ASP A 107 9.84 -16.12 5.67
C ASP A 107 10.19 -15.66 7.10
N ILE A 108 10.85 -16.53 7.88
CA ILE A 108 11.38 -16.17 9.20
C ILE A 108 12.48 -15.12 9.08
N ALA A 109 13.41 -15.26 8.14
CA ALA A 109 14.48 -14.28 7.97
C ALA A 109 13.93 -12.91 7.56
N GLN A 110 12.93 -12.86 6.69
CA GLN A 110 12.24 -11.63 6.34
C GLN A 110 11.57 -11.00 7.57
N ALA A 111 10.88 -11.78 8.40
CA ALA A 111 10.30 -11.30 9.65
C ALA A 111 11.36 -10.78 10.65
N LEU A 112 12.56 -11.37 10.62
CA LEU A 112 13.70 -10.96 11.45
C LEU A 112 14.55 -9.84 10.82
N LYS A 113 14.25 -9.41 9.59
CA LYS A 113 15.09 -8.51 8.77
C LYS A 113 16.53 -9.02 8.60
N LEU A 114 16.70 -10.33 8.40
CA LEU A 114 17.98 -11.01 8.21
C LEU A 114 18.21 -11.31 6.73
N ASP A 115 19.33 -10.86 6.18
CA ASP A 115 19.79 -11.28 4.86
C ASP A 115 20.71 -12.50 4.96
N PHE A 116 20.36 -13.56 4.22
CA PHE A 116 21.21 -14.73 4.11
C PHE A 116 22.44 -14.44 3.24
N ALA A 117 23.58 -15.05 3.60
CA ALA A 117 24.76 -14.96 2.75
C ALA A 117 24.51 -15.60 1.37
N ARG A 118 25.04 -15.00 0.30
CA ARG A 118 24.85 -15.50 -1.09
C ARG A 118 25.29 -16.96 -1.21
N GLY A 119 24.41 -17.81 -1.76
CA GLY A 119 24.68 -19.25 -1.94
C GLY A 119 24.57 -20.09 -0.67
N SER A 120 23.89 -19.61 0.38
CA SER A 120 23.66 -20.38 1.60
C SER A 120 22.70 -21.54 1.36
N ASP A 121 23.16 -22.75 1.66
CA ASP A 121 22.31 -23.94 1.76
C ASP A 121 21.44 -23.92 3.03
N GLU A 122 20.46 -24.82 3.11
CA GLU A 122 19.51 -24.87 4.24
C GLU A 122 20.20 -24.99 5.61
N LYS A 123 21.36 -25.66 5.71
CA LYS A 123 22.07 -25.80 6.98
C LYS A 123 22.74 -24.49 7.40
N LYS A 124 23.35 -23.77 6.46
CA LYS A 124 23.94 -22.45 6.71
C LYS A 124 22.85 -21.44 7.09
N ARG A 125 21.72 -21.47 6.41
CA ARG A 125 20.55 -20.62 6.72
C ARG A 125 20.02 -20.91 8.13
N ALA A 126 19.87 -22.18 8.49
CA ALA A 126 19.48 -22.59 9.85
C ALA A 126 20.47 -22.07 10.90
N ALA A 127 21.77 -22.20 10.67
CA ALA A 127 22.79 -21.70 11.60
C ALA A 127 22.74 -20.19 11.79
N GLN A 128 22.49 -19.43 10.71
CA GLN A 128 22.34 -17.98 10.76
C GLN A 128 21.07 -17.57 11.53
N LEU A 129 19.94 -18.21 11.25
CA LEU A 129 18.70 -18.00 12.02
C LEU A 129 18.88 -18.30 13.50
N PHE A 130 19.53 -19.42 13.82
CA PHE A 130 19.80 -19.83 15.19
C PHE A 130 20.65 -18.81 15.95
N GLN A 131 21.71 -18.29 15.34
CA GLN A 131 22.55 -17.25 15.93
C GLN A 131 21.78 -15.95 16.15
N THR A 132 20.96 -15.54 15.17
CA THR A 132 20.11 -14.35 15.27
C THR A 132 19.11 -14.48 16.42
N PHE A 133 18.41 -15.61 16.53
CA PHE A 133 17.51 -15.86 17.66
C PHE A 133 18.22 -15.94 19.02
N GLN A 134 19.47 -16.42 19.07
CA GLN A 134 20.24 -16.45 20.32
C GLN A 134 20.60 -15.06 20.83
N LYS A 135 20.97 -14.15 19.92
CA LYS A 135 21.30 -12.76 20.22
C LYS A 135 20.08 -11.97 20.72
N ARG A 136 18.91 -12.28 20.16
CA ARG A 136 17.64 -11.70 20.60
C ARG A 136 17.30 -12.19 22.01
N GLY A 137 16.77 -11.30 22.85
CA GLY A 137 16.35 -11.61 24.22
C GLY A 137 15.07 -12.46 24.27
N SER A 138 14.07 -11.98 25.00
CA SER A 138 12.74 -12.58 25.04
C SER A 138 11.98 -12.32 23.74
N TYR A 139 11.36 -13.35 23.15
CA TYR A 139 10.57 -13.22 21.92
C TYR A 139 9.43 -14.22 21.86
N VAL A 140 8.45 -13.95 21.00
CA VAL A 140 7.37 -14.88 20.64
C VAL A 140 7.44 -15.16 19.14
N LEU A 141 7.51 -16.43 18.76
CA LEU A 141 7.42 -16.89 17.38
C LEU A 141 6.07 -17.59 17.18
N ILE A 142 5.23 -17.05 16.30
CA ILE A 142 3.93 -17.59 15.94
C ILE A 142 4.03 -18.22 14.54
N LEU A 143 3.85 -19.53 14.47
CA LEU A 143 3.74 -20.29 13.23
C LEU A 143 2.26 -20.60 12.99
N ASP A 144 1.61 -19.83 12.12
CA ASP A 144 0.21 -20.03 11.78
C ASP A 144 0.04 -21.12 10.73
N ASP A 145 -0.99 -21.96 10.89
CA ASP A 145 -1.44 -23.02 9.99
C ASP A 145 -0.39 -24.11 9.69
N VAL A 146 0.22 -24.69 10.72
CA VAL A 146 1.18 -25.80 10.59
C VAL A 146 0.46 -27.11 10.23
N TRP A 147 0.84 -27.73 9.11
CA TRP A 147 0.19 -28.93 8.55
C TRP A 147 0.84 -30.26 8.96
N GLU A 148 2.17 -30.29 9.11
CA GLU A 148 2.91 -31.48 9.52
C GLU A 148 4.04 -31.16 10.50
N GLN A 149 4.77 -32.19 10.94
CA GLN A 149 5.87 -32.00 11.88
C GLN A 149 7.05 -31.29 11.21
N ILE A 150 7.47 -30.17 11.79
CA ILE A 150 8.61 -29.40 11.34
C ILE A 150 9.74 -29.54 12.37
N ASP A 151 10.92 -29.91 11.88
CA ASP A 151 12.12 -30.02 12.70
C ASP A 151 12.70 -28.62 12.97
N ALA A 152 12.55 -28.15 14.22
CA ALA A 152 13.01 -26.83 14.65
C ALA A 152 14.52 -26.62 14.40
N GLU A 153 15.34 -27.67 14.51
CA GLU A 153 16.78 -27.58 14.27
C GLU A 153 17.09 -27.33 12.79
N LYS A 154 16.32 -27.95 11.88
CA LYS A 154 16.47 -27.71 10.44
C LYS A 154 16.04 -26.31 10.04
N ILE A 155 15.10 -25.70 10.76
CA ILE A 155 14.73 -24.30 10.53
C ILE A 155 15.78 -23.35 11.12
N GLY A 156 16.44 -23.73 12.21
CA GLY A 156 17.32 -22.84 12.97
C GLY A 156 16.59 -22.16 14.14
N ILE A 157 15.49 -22.72 14.61
CA ILE A 157 14.80 -22.25 15.82
C ILE A 157 15.54 -22.85 17.02
N PRO A 158 16.06 -22.04 17.97
CA PRO A 158 16.83 -22.57 19.08
C PRO A 158 15.96 -23.38 20.05
N PRO A 159 16.58 -24.29 20.84
CA PRO A 159 15.88 -24.99 21.90
C PRO A 159 15.25 -23.99 22.86
N ARG A 160 14.07 -24.38 23.36
CA ARG A 160 13.22 -23.53 24.18
C ARG A 160 13.95 -23.14 25.46
N ARG A 161 14.01 -21.84 25.72
CA ARG A 161 14.65 -21.22 26.89
C ARG A 161 13.70 -20.19 27.50
N ASP A 162 13.93 -19.85 28.77
CA ASP A 162 13.15 -18.84 29.48
C ASP A 162 13.13 -17.51 28.71
N GLY A 163 11.94 -16.92 28.57
CA GLY A 163 11.72 -15.71 27.77
C GLY A 163 11.36 -15.95 26.29
N CYS A 164 11.53 -17.16 25.75
CA CYS A 164 11.20 -17.47 24.34
C CYS A 164 9.95 -18.36 24.25
N LYS A 165 8.94 -17.93 23.49
CA LYS A 165 7.70 -18.70 23.29
C LYS A 165 7.47 -19.08 21.84
N LEU A 166 7.10 -20.33 21.61
CA LEU A 166 6.63 -20.83 20.31
C LEU A 166 5.12 -21.05 20.36
N VAL A 167 4.37 -20.33 19.54
CA VAL A 167 2.94 -20.59 19.33
C VAL A 167 2.78 -21.20 17.96
N ILE A 168 2.02 -22.28 17.86
CA ILE A 168 1.62 -22.81 16.57
C ILE A 168 0.12 -22.89 16.48
N THR A 169 -0.45 -22.64 15.31
CA THR A 169 -1.85 -23.02 15.02
C THR A 169 -1.85 -24.20 14.05
N SER A 170 -2.79 -25.13 14.19
CA SER A 170 -2.89 -26.31 13.31
C SER A 170 -4.32 -26.83 13.22
N ARG A 171 -4.64 -27.56 12.15
CA ARG A 171 -5.88 -28.33 12.05
C ARG A 171 -5.82 -29.64 12.84
N SER A 172 -4.62 -30.17 13.10
CA SER A 172 -4.40 -31.47 13.76
C SER A 172 -3.82 -31.30 15.17
N LYS A 173 -4.44 -31.99 16.13
CA LYS A 173 -3.93 -32.10 17.50
C LYS A 173 -2.58 -32.82 17.54
N GLU A 174 -2.42 -33.83 16.69
CA GLU A 174 -1.24 -34.68 16.59
C GLU A 174 -0.04 -33.89 16.09
N VAL A 175 -0.23 -32.94 15.18
CA VAL A 175 0.83 -32.00 14.77
C VAL A 175 1.34 -31.20 15.97
N CYS A 176 0.46 -30.70 16.83
CA CYS A 176 0.90 -30.02 18.07
C CYS A 176 1.69 -30.94 19.02
N HIS A 177 1.33 -32.22 19.12
CA HIS A 177 2.09 -33.18 19.92
C HIS A 177 3.46 -33.46 19.29
N ARG A 178 3.52 -33.65 17.98
CA ARG A 178 4.77 -33.91 17.23
C ARG A 178 5.73 -32.72 17.24
N MET A 179 5.18 -31.49 17.24
CA MET A 179 5.94 -30.27 17.46
C MET A 179 6.39 -30.10 18.92
N GLY A 180 5.93 -30.96 19.83
CA GLY A 180 6.30 -30.95 21.24
C GLY A 180 5.70 -29.79 22.04
N CYS A 181 4.52 -29.28 21.66
CA CYS A 181 3.85 -28.21 22.40
C CYS A 181 3.49 -28.67 23.83
N GLN A 182 3.92 -27.91 24.84
CA GLN A 182 3.64 -28.22 26.26
C GLN A 182 2.18 -27.99 26.62
N ARG A 183 1.60 -26.89 26.13
CA ARG A 183 0.19 -26.56 26.31
C ARG A 183 -0.52 -26.68 24.97
N ILE A 184 -1.61 -27.45 24.94
CA ILE A 184 -2.40 -27.63 23.71
C ILE A 184 -3.83 -27.17 24.00
N ILE A 185 -4.29 -26.19 23.24
CA ILE A 185 -5.57 -25.50 23.42
C ILE A 185 -6.44 -25.81 22.20
N LYS A 186 -7.64 -26.35 22.45
CA LYS A 186 -8.61 -26.64 21.40
C LYS A 186 -9.52 -25.44 21.19
N VAL A 187 -9.49 -24.84 20.01
CA VAL A 187 -10.50 -23.86 19.60
C VAL A 187 -11.75 -24.63 19.18
N ASN A 188 -12.78 -24.54 20.02
CA ASN A 188 -14.07 -25.18 19.76
C ASN A 188 -14.92 -24.36 18.80
N THR A 189 -15.85 -25.03 18.13
CA THR A 189 -16.92 -24.39 17.36
C THR A 189 -17.79 -23.51 18.27
N LEU A 190 -18.40 -22.49 17.70
CA LEU A 190 -19.30 -21.59 18.41
C LEU A 190 -20.49 -22.36 18.99
N SER A 191 -20.94 -21.94 20.17
CA SER A 191 -22.21 -22.43 20.73
C SER A 191 -23.38 -22.06 19.82
N LYS A 192 -24.53 -22.72 19.98
CA LYS A 192 -25.72 -22.42 19.16
C LYS A 192 -26.14 -20.94 19.25
N GLN A 193 -25.95 -20.34 20.43
CA GLN A 193 -26.28 -18.94 20.66
C GLN A 193 -25.27 -18.01 19.98
N GLU A 194 -23.97 -18.24 20.14
CA GLU A 194 -22.94 -17.42 19.49
C GLU A 194 -22.95 -17.57 17.96
N ALA A 195 -23.23 -18.78 17.47
CA ALA A 195 -23.39 -19.04 16.05
C ALA A 195 -24.58 -18.25 15.48
N TRP A 196 -25.68 -18.20 16.21
CA TRP A 196 -26.84 -17.37 15.88
C TRP A 196 -26.50 -15.88 15.90
N GLU A 197 -25.84 -15.40 16.95
CA GLU A 197 -25.44 -14.00 17.09
C GLU A 197 -24.48 -13.56 15.98
N LEU A 198 -23.50 -14.40 15.62
CA LEU A 198 -22.56 -14.13 14.52
C LEU A 198 -23.29 -14.12 13.16
N PHE A 199 -24.13 -15.12 12.90
CA PHE A 199 -24.94 -15.21 11.68
C PHE A 199 -25.83 -13.98 11.52
N PHE A 200 -26.54 -13.61 12.58
CA PHE A 200 -27.44 -12.46 12.60
C PHE A 200 -26.68 -11.13 12.45
N LYS A 201 -25.58 -10.96 13.18
CA LYS A 201 -24.69 -9.79 13.03
C LYS A 201 -24.23 -9.63 11.57
N LYS A 202 -23.93 -10.75 10.90
CA LYS A 202 -23.44 -10.72 9.51
C LYS A 202 -24.56 -10.50 8.48
N LEU A 203 -25.78 -10.98 8.72
CA LEU A 203 -26.96 -10.71 7.88
C LEU A 203 -27.26 -9.21 7.74
N GLY A 204 -27.04 -8.43 8.80
CA GLY A 204 -27.33 -6.99 8.83
C GLY A 204 -28.81 -6.70 9.14
N ARG A 205 -29.33 -5.56 8.66
CA ARG A 205 -30.72 -5.14 8.96
C ARG A 205 -31.72 -5.98 8.17
N VAL A 206 -32.23 -7.04 8.78
CA VAL A 206 -33.35 -7.85 8.28
C VAL A 206 -34.49 -7.74 9.30
N GLU A 207 -35.72 -7.45 8.85
CA GLU A 207 -36.90 -7.57 9.69
C GLU A 207 -37.19 -9.05 9.95
N LEU A 208 -36.76 -9.55 11.11
CA LEU A 208 -37.04 -10.92 11.52
C LEU A 208 -38.47 -11.03 12.03
N HIS A 209 -39.38 -11.47 11.18
CA HIS A 209 -40.61 -12.09 11.66
C HIS A 209 -40.30 -13.49 12.24
N LEU A 210 -41.11 -13.98 13.18
CA LEU A 210 -40.88 -15.25 13.90
C LEU A 210 -40.50 -16.42 12.98
N GLU A 211 -41.13 -16.52 11.81
CA GLU A 211 -40.87 -17.60 10.86
C GLU A 211 -39.51 -17.49 10.14
N VAL A 212 -39.12 -16.29 9.72
CA VAL A 212 -37.79 -16.03 9.12
C VAL A 212 -36.71 -16.34 10.16
N GLU A 213 -36.91 -15.95 11.42
CA GLU A 213 -35.99 -16.25 12.51
C GLU A 213 -35.79 -17.76 12.70
N GLU A 214 -36.86 -18.55 12.64
CA GLU A 214 -36.76 -20.01 12.73
C GLU A 214 -35.96 -20.61 11.56
N ILE A 215 -36.16 -20.11 10.34
CA ILE A 215 -35.42 -20.55 9.15
C ILE A 215 -33.93 -20.20 9.30
N CYS A 216 -33.62 -18.96 9.70
CA CYS A 216 -32.25 -18.50 9.91
C CYS A 216 -31.55 -19.33 11.00
N LYS A 217 -32.23 -19.65 12.11
CA LYS A 217 -31.70 -20.55 13.16
C LYS A 217 -31.45 -21.96 12.63
N LYS A 218 -32.33 -22.50 11.78
CA LYS A 218 -32.12 -23.81 11.12
C LYS A 218 -30.89 -23.78 10.21
N MET A 219 -30.72 -22.73 9.42
CA MET A 219 -29.57 -22.53 8.54
C MET A 219 -28.26 -22.38 9.33
N ALA A 220 -28.22 -21.51 10.33
CA ALA A 220 -27.06 -21.33 11.20
C ALA A 220 -26.66 -22.62 11.93
N LYS A 221 -27.65 -23.43 12.34
CA LYS A 221 -27.41 -24.74 12.95
C LYS A 221 -26.72 -25.72 11.98
N ARG A 222 -27.00 -25.64 10.68
CA ARG A 222 -26.34 -26.47 9.66
C ARG A 222 -24.86 -26.11 9.47
N CYS A 223 -24.44 -24.90 9.81
CA CYS A 223 -23.04 -24.50 9.74
C CYS A 223 -22.14 -25.11 10.83
N GLY A 224 -22.67 -25.96 11.71
CA GLY A 224 -21.88 -26.68 12.72
C GLY A 224 -21.16 -25.76 13.72
N GLY A 225 -21.57 -24.49 13.84
CA GLY A 225 -20.89 -23.51 14.68
C GLY A 225 -19.54 -23.02 14.13
N LEU A 226 -19.26 -23.22 12.83
CA LEU A 226 -18.02 -22.76 12.19
C LEU A 226 -18.17 -21.31 11.70
N PRO A 227 -17.38 -20.35 12.23
CA PRO A 227 -17.45 -18.94 11.86
C PRO A 227 -17.40 -18.68 10.35
N LEU A 228 -16.49 -19.33 9.61
CA LEU A 228 -16.38 -19.14 8.16
C LEU A 228 -17.69 -19.54 7.46
N ALA A 229 -18.20 -20.74 7.73
CA ALA A 229 -19.44 -21.23 7.16
C ALA A 229 -20.65 -20.35 7.52
N LEU A 230 -20.71 -19.85 8.77
CA LEU A 230 -21.76 -18.94 9.22
C LEU A 230 -21.69 -17.59 8.50
N VAL A 231 -20.49 -17.01 8.38
CA VAL A 231 -20.27 -15.69 7.76
C VAL A 231 -20.54 -15.75 6.26
N THR A 232 -20.07 -16.78 5.57
CA THR A 232 -20.30 -16.95 4.13
C THR A 232 -21.76 -17.24 3.82
N LEU A 233 -22.42 -18.12 4.59
CA LEU A 233 -23.85 -18.39 4.41
C LEU A 233 -24.69 -17.14 4.69
N ALA A 234 -24.44 -16.44 5.80
CA ALA A 234 -25.12 -15.17 6.11
C ALA A 234 -24.87 -14.10 5.03
N GLY A 235 -23.65 -14.02 4.50
CA GLY A 235 -23.30 -13.14 3.38
C GLY A 235 -24.14 -13.42 2.14
N SER A 236 -24.32 -14.69 1.77
CA SER A 236 -25.14 -15.11 0.63
C SER A 236 -26.65 -14.88 0.78
N MET A 237 -27.12 -14.69 2.02
CA MET A 237 -28.52 -14.43 2.35
C MET A 237 -28.80 -12.95 2.66
N ARG A 238 -27.79 -12.09 2.57
CA ARG A 238 -27.93 -10.65 2.86
C ARG A 238 -28.86 -9.99 1.84
N GLY A 239 -29.85 -9.25 2.34
CA GLY A 239 -30.81 -8.50 1.52
C GLY A 239 -32.02 -9.31 1.06
N VAL A 240 -32.10 -10.61 1.37
CA VAL A 240 -33.30 -11.41 1.12
C VAL A 240 -34.41 -11.00 2.09
N THR A 241 -35.52 -10.52 1.57
CA THR A 241 -36.70 -10.08 2.35
C THR A 241 -37.90 -11.00 2.23
N ASP A 242 -38.01 -11.75 1.12
CA ASP A 242 -39.15 -12.63 0.85
C ASP A 242 -39.04 -13.97 1.60
N ILE A 243 -40.10 -14.34 2.32
CA ILE A 243 -40.15 -15.57 3.13
C ILE A 243 -40.06 -16.86 2.27
N HIS A 244 -40.57 -16.84 1.04
CA HIS A 244 -40.49 -17.99 0.15
C HIS A 244 -39.06 -18.21 -0.31
N GLU A 245 -38.30 -17.16 -0.60
CA GLU A 245 -36.87 -17.26 -0.89
C GLU A 245 -36.07 -17.82 0.29
N TRP A 246 -36.44 -17.48 1.53
CA TRP A 246 -35.84 -18.06 2.74
C TRP A 246 -36.12 -19.56 2.87
N ARG A 247 -37.37 -19.99 2.62
CA ARG A 247 -37.76 -21.41 2.68
C ARG A 247 -37.06 -22.21 1.58
N ASP A 248 -37.03 -21.69 0.36
CA ASP A 248 -36.35 -22.28 -0.80
C ASP A 248 -34.85 -22.47 -0.53
N ALA A 249 -34.18 -21.39 -0.11
CA ALA A 249 -32.76 -21.42 0.28
C ALA A 249 -32.44 -22.45 1.37
N SER A 250 -33.33 -22.61 2.35
CA SER A 250 -33.16 -23.58 3.44
C SER A 250 -33.26 -25.02 2.95
N GLU A 251 -34.12 -25.29 1.96
CA GLU A 251 -34.28 -26.62 1.37
C GLU A 251 -33.16 -26.93 0.36
N GLU A 252 -32.76 -25.98 -0.49
CA GLU A 252 -31.58 -26.11 -1.38
C GLU A 252 -30.31 -26.45 -0.57
N LEU A 253 -30.07 -25.73 0.54
CA LEU A 253 -28.95 -26.01 1.45
C LEU A 253 -29.07 -27.39 2.11
N LYS A 254 -30.28 -27.85 2.40
CA LYS A 254 -30.50 -29.18 2.97
C LYS A 254 -30.15 -30.26 1.95
N GLU A 255 -30.60 -30.12 0.71
CA GLU A 255 -30.30 -31.04 -0.38
C GLU A 255 -28.80 -31.10 -0.69
N SER A 256 -28.10 -29.96 -0.72
CA SER A 256 -26.65 -29.90 -0.97
C SER A 256 -25.81 -30.62 0.09
N CYS A 257 -26.33 -30.73 1.32
CA CYS A 257 -25.71 -31.44 2.43
C CYS A 257 -26.03 -32.95 2.46
N MET A 258 -27.03 -33.44 1.69
CA MET A 258 -27.39 -34.86 1.68
C MET A 258 -26.46 -35.65 0.75
N GLY A 259 -25.72 -36.63 1.29
CA GLY A 259 -24.92 -37.60 0.51
C GLY A 259 -23.39 -37.43 0.53
N ARG A 260 -22.83 -36.49 1.30
CA ARG A 260 -21.37 -36.27 1.44
C ARG A 260 -20.87 -36.55 2.87
N ALA A 261 -21.07 -37.77 3.35
CA ALA A 261 -20.84 -38.16 4.74
C ALA A 261 -19.43 -38.71 5.05
N ASP A 262 -18.52 -38.74 4.08
CA ASP A 262 -17.15 -39.21 4.31
C ASP A 262 -16.21 -38.05 4.69
N MET A 263 -15.85 -38.14 5.97
CA MET A 263 -14.92 -37.38 6.82
C MET A 263 -13.83 -36.55 6.11
N GLU A 264 -13.97 -35.21 6.21
CA GLU A 264 -12.92 -34.20 6.51
C GLU A 264 -13.40 -32.76 6.19
N ASN A 265 -14.45 -32.61 5.36
CA ASN A 265 -14.86 -31.32 4.78
C ASN A 265 -16.36 -30.99 4.89
N GLU A 266 -16.93 -30.99 6.11
CA GLU A 266 -18.33 -30.56 6.33
C GLU A 266 -18.62 -29.10 5.89
N VAL A 267 -17.57 -28.28 5.74
CA VAL A 267 -17.66 -26.86 5.36
C VAL A 267 -17.84 -26.66 3.86
N LEU A 268 -17.23 -27.51 3.02
CA LEU A 268 -17.21 -27.31 1.57
C LEU A 268 -18.62 -27.31 0.93
N PRO A 269 -19.58 -28.18 1.32
CA PRO A 269 -20.95 -28.10 0.81
C PRO A 269 -21.64 -26.77 1.10
N ILE A 270 -21.38 -26.17 2.27
CA ILE A 270 -21.96 -24.89 2.67
C ILE A 270 -21.35 -23.73 1.88
N LEU A 271 -20.02 -23.75 1.69
CA LEU A 271 -19.36 -22.75 0.86
C LEU A 271 -19.80 -22.87 -0.61
N LEU A 272 -19.95 -24.10 -1.12
CA LEU A 272 -20.39 -24.37 -2.49
C LEU A 272 -21.79 -23.81 -2.73
N TYR A 273 -22.69 -24.00 -1.76
CA TYR A 273 -24.02 -23.39 -1.80
C TYR A 273 -23.95 -21.86 -1.95
N SER A 274 -23.07 -21.19 -1.21
CA SER A 274 -22.89 -19.73 -1.35
C SER A 274 -22.36 -19.31 -2.72
N TYR A 275 -21.53 -20.13 -3.37
CA TYR A 275 -21.10 -19.93 -4.77
C TYR A 275 -22.25 -20.14 -5.78
N ASP A 276 -23.07 -21.19 -5.60
CA ASP A 276 -24.20 -21.48 -6.47
C ASP A 276 -25.27 -20.37 -6.40
N ARG A 277 -25.46 -19.79 -5.21
CA ARG A 277 -26.35 -18.65 -4.95
C ARG A 277 -25.92 -17.33 -5.58
N LEU A 278 -24.69 -17.23 -6.13
CA LEU A 278 -24.32 -16.06 -6.92
C LEU A 278 -25.27 -15.87 -8.12
N ARG A 279 -25.80 -16.97 -8.69
CA ARG A 279 -26.80 -17.03 -9.78
C ARG A 279 -26.45 -16.23 -11.06
N ASP A 280 -25.30 -15.55 -11.09
CA ASP A 280 -24.70 -14.86 -12.23
C ASP A 280 -23.43 -15.58 -12.69
N PRO A 281 -23.44 -16.18 -13.90
CA PRO A 281 -22.27 -16.85 -14.47
C PRO A 281 -21.01 -15.97 -14.56
N LYS A 282 -21.16 -14.64 -14.67
CA LYS A 282 -20.02 -13.71 -14.74
C LYS A 282 -19.31 -13.60 -13.39
N LEU A 283 -20.08 -13.41 -12.32
CA LEU A 283 -19.56 -13.41 -10.95
C LEU A 283 -18.86 -14.72 -10.64
N GLN A 284 -19.47 -15.84 -11.03
CA GLN A 284 -18.91 -17.17 -10.84
C GLN A 284 -17.58 -17.36 -11.59
N ARG A 285 -17.48 -16.92 -12.85
CA ARG A 285 -16.22 -16.98 -13.62
C ARG A 285 -15.13 -16.09 -13.04
N CYS A 286 -15.47 -14.86 -12.65
CA CYS A 286 -14.54 -13.93 -12.01
C CYS A 286 -14.03 -14.49 -10.66
N PHE A 287 -14.93 -15.06 -9.85
CA PHE A 287 -14.58 -15.75 -8.62
C PHE A 287 -13.62 -16.93 -8.85
N LEU A 288 -13.92 -17.80 -9.82
CA LEU A 288 -13.03 -18.93 -10.13
C LEU A 288 -11.66 -18.46 -10.65
N TYR A 289 -11.59 -17.34 -11.36
CA TYR A 289 -10.32 -16.77 -11.80
C TYR A 289 -9.41 -16.39 -10.63
N CYS A 290 -9.98 -15.84 -9.54
CA CYS A 290 -9.21 -15.50 -8.34
C CYS A 290 -8.49 -16.72 -7.72
N SER A 291 -8.95 -17.95 -7.97
CA SER A 291 -8.29 -19.17 -7.48
C SER A 291 -6.93 -19.46 -8.13
N LEU A 292 -6.59 -18.77 -9.23
CA LEU A 292 -5.27 -18.87 -9.89
C LEU A 292 -4.13 -18.28 -9.04
N TYR A 293 -4.45 -17.43 -8.07
CA TYR A 293 -3.49 -16.84 -7.15
C TYR A 293 -3.23 -17.78 -5.94
N PRO A 294 -2.10 -17.63 -5.23
CA PRO A 294 -1.82 -18.42 -4.02
C PRO A 294 -2.83 -18.16 -2.88
N GLU A 295 -2.84 -19.06 -1.90
CA GLU A 295 -3.61 -18.91 -0.65
C GLU A 295 -3.28 -17.59 0.06
N ASP A 296 -4.33 -16.88 0.52
CA ASP A 296 -4.26 -15.60 1.23
C ASP A 296 -3.40 -14.52 0.55
N TYR A 297 -3.16 -14.66 -0.75
CA TYR A 297 -2.36 -13.73 -1.52
C TYR A 297 -3.13 -12.40 -1.70
N PRO A 298 -2.54 -11.24 -1.36
CA PRO A 298 -3.15 -9.94 -1.64
C PRO A 298 -3.10 -9.67 -3.15
N ILE A 299 -4.26 -9.64 -3.79
CA ILE A 299 -4.41 -9.38 -5.22
C ILE A 299 -4.82 -7.92 -5.41
N GLU A 300 -4.03 -7.18 -6.17
CA GLU A 300 -4.36 -5.82 -6.55
C GLU A 300 -5.61 -5.80 -7.44
N ARG A 301 -6.61 -4.99 -7.06
CA ARG A 301 -7.89 -4.93 -7.76
C ARG A 301 -7.75 -4.49 -9.21
N GLU A 302 -6.88 -3.52 -9.49
CA GLU A 302 -6.73 -2.94 -10.84
C GLU A 302 -6.22 -3.99 -11.82
N VAL A 303 -5.14 -4.69 -11.47
CA VAL A 303 -4.58 -5.79 -12.26
C VAL A 303 -5.64 -6.87 -12.51
N LEU A 304 -6.39 -7.27 -11.48
CA LEU A 304 -7.42 -8.30 -11.58
C LEU A 304 -8.60 -7.87 -12.48
N ILE A 305 -9.07 -6.63 -12.33
CA ILE A 305 -10.17 -6.08 -13.13
C ILE A 305 -9.77 -5.98 -14.60
N GLU A 306 -8.56 -5.51 -14.89
CA GLU A 306 -8.09 -5.38 -16.27
C GLU A 306 -7.95 -6.75 -16.95
N ILE A 307 -7.57 -7.78 -16.19
CA ILE A 307 -7.59 -9.17 -16.67
C ILE A 307 -9.03 -9.64 -16.94
N PHE A 308 -9.98 -9.31 -16.07
CA PHE A 308 -11.39 -9.63 -16.32
C PHE A 308 -11.93 -8.98 -17.60
N ILE A 309 -11.48 -7.76 -17.91
CA ILE A 309 -11.81 -7.05 -19.16
C ILE A 309 -11.18 -7.76 -20.35
N SER A 310 -9.90 -8.09 -20.27
CA SER A 310 -9.15 -8.61 -21.42
C SER A 310 -9.48 -10.05 -21.78
N GLU A 311 -9.81 -10.88 -20.80
CA GLU A 311 -10.35 -12.23 -20.96
C GLU A 311 -11.87 -12.27 -21.18
N GLU A 312 -12.53 -11.10 -21.22
CA GLU A 312 -13.98 -10.97 -21.48
C GLU A 312 -14.83 -11.77 -20.47
N LEU A 313 -14.43 -11.76 -19.21
CA LEU A 313 -15.19 -12.38 -18.10
C LEU A 313 -16.38 -11.53 -17.66
N MET A 314 -16.46 -10.29 -18.15
CA MET A 314 -17.48 -9.28 -17.86
C MET A 314 -18.12 -8.75 -19.15
N ASP A 315 -19.20 -7.99 -19.01
CA ASP A 315 -19.82 -7.35 -20.17
C ASP A 315 -18.93 -6.24 -20.73
N ARG A 316 -18.83 -6.19 -22.06
CA ARG A 316 -18.16 -5.08 -22.75
C ARG A 316 -18.96 -3.79 -22.52
N ARG A 317 -18.26 -2.69 -22.24
CA ARG A 317 -18.86 -1.36 -22.14
C ARG A 317 -18.17 -0.36 -23.07
N LEU A 318 -18.78 0.81 -23.22
CA LEU A 318 -18.34 1.84 -24.17
C LEU A 318 -17.06 2.58 -23.74
N SER A 319 -16.71 2.55 -22.45
CA SER A 319 -15.54 3.24 -21.90
C SER A 319 -14.78 2.34 -20.93
N TRP A 320 -13.47 2.53 -20.83
CA TRP A 320 -12.62 1.85 -19.85
C TRP A 320 -13.14 2.11 -18.44
N ARG A 321 -13.48 3.36 -18.11
CA ARG A 321 -14.03 3.73 -16.80
C ARG A 321 -15.25 2.89 -16.45
N ALA A 322 -16.17 2.70 -17.40
CA ALA A 322 -17.37 1.93 -17.15
C ALA A 322 -17.07 0.44 -16.96
N GLU A 323 -16.13 -0.13 -17.73
CA GLU A 323 -15.65 -1.52 -17.56
C GLU A 323 -14.94 -1.68 -16.20
N ASN A 324 -14.13 -0.70 -15.80
CA ASN A 324 -13.44 -0.67 -14.51
C ASN A 324 -14.42 -0.58 -13.33
N ASP A 325 -15.43 0.28 -13.42
CA ASP A 325 -16.52 0.38 -12.44
C ASP A 325 -17.31 -0.93 -12.34
N GLN A 326 -17.51 -1.65 -13.46
CA GLN A 326 -18.11 -2.98 -13.45
C GLN A 326 -17.23 -3.98 -12.69
N GLY A 327 -15.93 -4.00 -12.95
CA GLY A 327 -15.00 -4.86 -12.24
C GLY A 327 -14.99 -4.60 -10.74
N HIS A 328 -14.95 -3.33 -10.33
CA HIS A 328 -15.09 -2.94 -8.93
C HIS A 328 -16.43 -3.39 -8.34
N ALA A 329 -17.53 -3.26 -9.08
CA ALA A 329 -18.84 -3.74 -8.63
C ALA A 329 -18.87 -5.27 -8.44
N ILE A 330 -18.26 -6.04 -9.34
CA ILE A 330 -18.12 -7.50 -9.22
C ILE A 330 -17.33 -7.88 -7.98
N LEU A 331 -16.15 -7.30 -7.79
CA LEU A 331 -15.32 -7.57 -6.60
C LEU A 331 -16.05 -7.19 -5.30
N ASN A 332 -16.74 -6.05 -5.29
CA ASN A 332 -17.57 -5.63 -4.14
C ASN A 332 -18.74 -6.60 -3.87
N GLN A 333 -19.33 -7.21 -4.91
CA GLN A 333 -20.37 -8.23 -4.74
C GLN A 333 -19.79 -9.53 -4.15
N LEU A 334 -18.63 -9.97 -4.62
CA LEU A 334 -17.93 -11.14 -4.07
C LEU A 334 -17.51 -10.93 -2.61
N GLU A 335 -17.07 -9.72 -2.25
CA GLU A 335 -16.81 -9.33 -0.85
C GLU A 335 -18.08 -9.35 0.01
N ARG A 336 -19.20 -8.82 -0.50
CA ARG A 336 -20.49 -8.84 0.21
C ARG A 336 -20.98 -10.27 0.43
N ALA A 337 -20.77 -11.14 -0.56
CA ALA A 337 -21.03 -12.57 -0.47
C ALA A 337 -20.03 -13.32 0.44
N CYS A 338 -18.98 -12.63 0.93
CA CYS A 338 -17.91 -13.18 1.76
C CYS A 338 -17.18 -14.36 1.10
N LEU A 339 -17.07 -14.29 -0.23
CA LEU A 339 -16.26 -15.17 -1.07
C LEU A 339 -14.87 -14.59 -1.35
N LEU A 340 -14.72 -13.28 -1.18
CA LEU A 340 -13.44 -12.56 -1.11
C LEU A 340 -13.40 -11.72 0.16
N GLU A 341 -12.19 -11.43 0.62
CA GLU A 341 -11.95 -10.59 1.80
C GLU A 341 -11.20 -9.33 1.39
N ARG A 342 -11.52 -8.21 2.06
CA ARG A 342 -10.70 -7.00 2.01
C ARG A 342 -9.43 -7.20 2.82
N VAL A 343 -8.33 -6.66 2.33
CA VAL A 343 -7.04 -6.69 3.03
C VAL A 343 -6.97 -5.43 3.92
N TRP A 344 -5.77 -4.96 4.26
CA TRP A 344 -5.55 -3.77 5.06
C TRP A 344 -5.91 -2.45 4.38
N ASP A 345 -6.15 -2.48 3.07
CA ASP A 345 -6.54 -1.34 2.26
C ASP A 345 -7.74 -1.66 1.35
N GLU A 346 -8.24 -0.64 0.66
CA GLU A 346 -9.35 -0.77 -0.30
C GLU A 346 -8.88 -1.19 -1.72
N TYR A 347 -7.57 -1.33 -1.91
CA TYR A 347 -6.92 -1.58 -3.21
C TYR A 347 -6.63 -3.07 -3.45
N HIS A 348 -6.67 -3.88 -2.40
CA HIS A 348 -6.40 -5.31 -2.47
C HIS A 348 -7.59 -6.15 -2.01
N VAL A 349 -7.74 -7.31 -2.66
CA VAL A 349 -8.64 -8.39 -2.23
C VAL A 349 -7.84 -9.67 -2.02
N LYS A 350 -8.31 -10.55 -1.15
CA LYS A 350 -7.73 -11.89 -0.96
C LYS A 350 -8.80 -12.96 -0.94
N MET A 351 -8.41 -14.20 -1.24
CA MET A 351 -9.27 -15.38 -1.14
C MET A 351 -8.76 -16.27 -0.01
N HIS A 352 -9.63 -16.55 0.96
CA HIS A 352 -9.36 -17.43 2.09
C HIS A 352 -9.06 -18.86 1.59
N ASP A 353 -8.12 -19.56 2.24
CA ASP A 353 -7.65 -20.90 1.85
C ASP A 353 -8.77 -21.92 1.53
N LEU A 354 -9.76 -22.10 2.41
CA LEU A 354 -10.88 -23.02 2.22
C LEU A 354 -11.83 -22.61 1.09
N ILE A 355 -11.97 -21.31 0.84
CA ILE A 355 -12.77 -20.79 -0.28
C ILE A 355 -12.02 -21.05 -1.60
N ARG A 356 -10.70 -20.90 -1.58
CA ARG A 356 -9.82 -21.25 -2.71
C ARG A 356 -9.84 -22.75 -2.97
N ASP A 357 -9.76 -23.59 -1.94
CA ASP A 357 -9.85 -25.05 -2.06
C ASP A 357 -11.17 -25.47 -2.71
N MET A 358 -12.27 -24.84 -2.31
CA MET A 358 -13.57 -25.03 -2.95
C MET A 358 -13.52 -24.63 -4.44
N ALA A 359 -13.00 -23.46 -4.77
CA ALA A 359 -12.89 -22.99 -6.15
C ALA A 359 -12.00 -23.90 -7.01
N LEU A 360 -10.90 -24.39 -6.46
CA LEU A 360 -10.03 -25.40 -7.08
C LEU A 360 -10.75 -26.74 -7.24
N GLY A 361 -11.56 -27.15 -6.26
CA GLY A 361 -12.43 -28.33 -6.38
C GLY A 361 -13.39 -28.23 -7.56
N ILE A 362 -14.09 -27.09 -7.69
CA ILE A 362 -15.02 -26.80 -8.79
C ILE A 362 -14.30 -26.90 -10.15
N THR A 363 -13.10 -26.32 -10.26
CA THR A 363 -12.33 -26.30 -11.53
C THR A 363 -11.67 -27.65 -11.86
N LYS A 364 -11.26 -28.42 -10.83
CA LYS A 364 -10.69 -29.78 -10.99
C LYS A 364 -11.67 -30.78 -11.59
N HIS A 365 -12.97 -30.68 -11.28
CA HIS A 365 -13.98 -31.57 -11.84
C HIS A 365 -14.06 -31.52 -13.38
N ASN A 366 -13.61 -30.43 -14.00
CA ASN A 366 -13.55 -30.28 -15.45
C ASN A 366 -12.12 -30.38 -16.03
N ARG A 367 -11.08 -30.62 -15.19
CA ARG A 367 -9.64 -30.64 -15.55
C ARG A 367 -9.14 -29.44 -16.38
N ARG A 368 -9.83 -28.31 -16.28
CA ARG A 368 -9.49 -27.13 -17.09
C ARG A 368 -8.36 -26.30 -16.49
N TYR A 369 -8.15 -26.36 -15.18
CA TYR A 369 -7.18 -25.51 -14.48
C TYR A 369 -6.05 -26.36 -13.91
N MET A 370 -4.81 -25.92 -14.11
CA MET A 370 -3.64 -26.40 -13.36
C MET A 370 -3.06 -25.24 -12.56
N VAL A 371 -3.36 -25.21 -11.26
CA VAL A 371 -2.89 -24.17 -10.34
C VAL A 371 -1.83 -24.77 -9.44
N LYS A 372 -0.58 -24.34 -9.64
CA LYS A 372 0.58 -24.63 -8.80
C LYS A 372 1.30 -23.34 -8.42
N ALA A 373 0.52 -22.36 -7.97
CA ALA A 373 1.01 -21.03 -7.60
C ALA A 373 1.46 -21.01 -6.13
N GLY A 374 2.67 -20.54 -5.84
CA GLY A 374 3.16 -20.39 -4.46
C GLY A 374 3.84 -21.61 -3.84
N LEU A 375 4.17 -22.64 -4.63
CA LEU A 375 4.59 -23.97 -4.15
C LEU A 375 6.11 -24.14 -4.05
N HIS A 376 6.87 -23.09 -4.34
CA HIS A 376 8.34 -23.10 -4.34
C HIS A 376 8.93 -24.10 -5.34
N LEU A 377 8.21 -24.35 -6.43
CA LEU A 377 8.72 -25.19 -7.52
C LEU A 377 10.03 -24.61 -8.03
N ARG A 378 11.06 -25.46 -8.18
CA ARG A 378 12.34 -25.08 -8.80
C ARG A 378 12.33 -25.31 -10.31
N GLU A 379 11.46 -26.20 -10.75
CA GLU A 379 11.26 -26.60 -12.14
C GLU A 379 9.77 -26.59 -12.44
N ILE A 380 9.41 -26.39 -13.70
CA ILE A 380 8.00 -26.48 -14.11
C ILE A 380 7.50 -27.94 -14.08
N PRO A 381 6.17 -28.17 -14.01
CA PRO A 381 5.60 -29.51 -14.02
C PRO A 381 6.03 -30.33 -15.24
N ASP A 382 6.14 -31.64 -15.03
CA ASP A 382 6.46 -32.60 -16.08
C ASP A 382 5.49 -32.48 -17.26
N VAL A 383 6.00 -32.70 -18.48
CA VAL A 383 5.22 -32.49 -19.72
C VAL A 383 3.91 -33.28 -19.77
N GLN A 384 3.82 -34.41 -19.06
CA GLN A 384 2.61 -35.23 -18.96
C GLN A 384 1.47 -34.55 -18.20
N GLU A 385 1.78 -33.59 -17.32
CA GLU A 385 0.77 -32.80 -16.61
C GLU A 385 0.14 -31.71 -17.51
N TRP A 386 0.80 -31.36 -18.61
CA TRP A 386 0.35 -30.35 -19.57
C TRP A 386 -0.59 -30.97 -20.61
N THR A 387 -1.83 -31.26 -20.20
CA THR A 387 -2.83 -31.90 -21.07
C THR A 387 -3.51 -30.94 -22.05
N GLU A 388 -4.02 -31.46 -23.17
CA GLU A 388 -4.65 -30.67 -24.24
C GLU A 388 -5.95 -29.94 -23.82
N ASP A 389 -6.59 -30.40 -22.73
CA ASP A 389 -7.84 -29.85 -22.19
C ASP A 389 -7.63 -28.68 -21.21
N LEU A 390 -6.38 -28.36 -20.87
CA LEU A 390 -6.07 -27.24 -19.99
C LEU A 390 -6.46 -25.91 -20.64
N ASP A 391 -7.21 -25.12 -19.88
CA ASP A 391 -7.67 -23.77 -20.19
C ASP A 391 -6.83 -22.72 -19.44
N LYS A 392 -6.51 -22.93 -18.16
CA LYS A 392 -5.73 -21.96 -17.36
C LYS A 392 -4.64 -22.62 -16.56
N ILE A 393 -3.44 -22.04 -16.60
CA ILE A 393 -2.27 -22.50 -15.87
C ILE A 393 -1.70 -21.35 -15.06
N SER A 394 -1.47 -21.58 -13.78
CA SER A 394 -0.77 -20.64 -12.91
C SER A 394 0.37 -21.34 -12.19
N LEU A 395 1.60 -20.94 -12.49
CA LEU A 395 2.84 -21.34 -11.83
C LEU A 395 3.52 -20.13 -11.16
N MET A 396 2.75 -19.09 -10.85
CA MET A 396 3.29 -17.86 -10.28
C MET A 396 3.86 -18.07 -8.88
N LYS A 397 4.71 -17.13 -8.43
CA LYS A 397 5.27 -17.10 -7.07
C LYS A 397 5.99 -18.41 -6.70
N ASN A 398 6.83 -18.91 -7.60
CA ASN A 398 7.65 -20.10 -7.40
C ASN A 398 9.15 -19.72 -7.43
N SER A 399 10.03 -20.72 -7.41
CA SER A 399 11.48 -20.57 -7.51
C SER A 399 12.02 -21.07 -8.86
N ILE A 400 11.22 -20.96 -9.92
CA ILE A 400 11.57 -21.47 -11.25
C ILE A 400 12.61 -20.54 -11.87
N GLY A 401 13.84 -21.04 -12.03
CA GLY A 401 14.96 -20.26 -12.57
C GLY A 401 15.08 -20.32 -14.09
N GLU A 402 14.86 -21.48 -14.68
CA GLU A 402 15.00 -21.73 -16.12
C GLU A 402 14.00 -22.82 -16.56
N ILE A 403 13.60 -22.80 -17.83
CA ILE A 403 12.81 -23.87 -18.45
C ILE A 403 13.71 -24.69 -19.38
N SER A 404 13.67 -26.02 -19.22
CA SER A 404 14.47 -26.97 -19.99
C SER A 404 14.34 -26.77 -21.51
N ILE A 405 15.47 -26.75 -22.23
CA ILE A 405 15.57 -26.35 -23.67
C ILE A 405 14.64 -27.13 -24.61
N GLY A 406 14.30 -28.39 -24.30
CA GLY A 406 13.40 -29.23 -25.10
C GLY A 406 11.93 -29.22 -24.66
N MET A 407 11.55 -28.39 -23.69
CA MET A 407 10.21 -28.39 -23.13
C MET A 407 9.22 -27.66 -24.06
N SER A 408 8.32 -28.43 -24.68
CA SER A 408 7.31 -27.95 -25.61
C SER A 408 5.95 -28.59 -25.30
N PRO A 409 5.20 -28.08 -24.31
CA PRO A 409 3.92 -28.64 -23.90
C PRO A 409 2.84 -28.43 -24.98
N ASN A 410 2.01 -29.45 -25.21
CA ASN A 410 0.91 -29.42 -26.17
C ASN A 410 -0.41 -28.98 -25.49
N CYS A 411 -0.65 -27.68 -25.40
CA CYS A 411 -1.86 -27.12 -24.77
C CYS A 411 -2.58 -26.15 -25.72
N PRO A 412 -3.23 -26.64 -26.80
CA PRO A 412 -3.84 -25.78 -27.80
C PRO A 412 -5.06 -24.99 -27.29
N ARG A 413 -5.71 -25.44 -26.21
CA ARG A 413 -6.87 -24.80 -25.57
C ARG A 413 -6.50 -23.82 -24.44
N LEU A 414 -5.22 -23.73 -24.10
CA LEU A 414 -4.75 -22.88 -23.01
C LEU A 414 -5.05 -21.42 -23.35
N SER A 415 -5.91 -20.77 -22.56
CA SER A 415 -6.24 -19.35 -22.70
C SER A 415 -5.43 -18.46 -21.76
N THR A 416 -5.01 -18.96 -20.59
CA THR A 416 -4.26 -18.17 -19.60
C THR A 416 -3.02 -18.93 -19.13
N LEU A 417 -1.86 -18.26 -19.18
CA LEU A 417 -0.62 -18.75 -18.58
C LEU A 417 0.01 -17.67 -17.69
N ILE A 418 0.17 -17.98 -16.41
CA ILE A 418 0.79 -17.09 -15.41
C ILE A 418 2.07 -17.73 -14.90
N LEU A 419 3.23 -17.12 -15.21
CA LEU A 419 4.56 -17.50 -14.71
C LEU A 419 5.19 -16.39 -13.86
N SER A 420 4.42 -15.36 -13.49
CA SER A 420 4.91 -14.18 -12.79
C SER A 420 5.53 -14.49 -11.43
N GLN A 421 6.37 -13.58 -10.94
CA GLN A 421 7.07 -13.73 -9.65
C GLN A 421 7.91 -15.02 -9.58
N ASN A 422 8.67 -15.29 -10.64
CA ASN A 422 9.66 -16.36 -10.68
C ASN A 422 11.01 -15.75 -11.06
N PRO A 423 12.15 -16.24 -10.54
CA PRO A 423 13.49 -15.79 -10.95
C PRO A 423 13.89 -16.33 -12.34
N LEU A 424 12.93 -16.39 -13.26
CA LEU A 424 13.03 -16.99 -14.57
C LEU A 424 13.96 -16.15 -15.46
N LYS A 425 15.05 -16.75 -15.93
CA LYS A 425 16.08 -16.07 -16.75
C LYS A 425 15.89 -16.30 -18.25
N SER A 426 15.33 -17.43 -18.64
CA SER A 426 15.12 -17.80 -20.03
C SER A 426 13.94 -18.76 -20.18
N ILE A 427 13.29 -18.68 -21.34
CA ILE A 427 12.27 -19.62 -21.82
C ILE A 427 12.71 -20.05 -23.22
N PRO A 428 12.73 -21.35 -23.55
CA PRO A 428 13.11 -21.80 -24.88
C PRO A 428 12.05 -21.44 -25.93
N ASP A 429 12.48 -21.15 -27.16
CA ASP A 429 11.58 -20.80 -28.28
C ASP A 429 10.55 -21.90 -28.57
N CYS A 430 10.83 -23.17 -28.28
CA CYS A 430 9.85 -24.23 -28.54
C CYS A 430 8.65 -24.22 -27.57
N PHE A 431 8.75 -23.50 -26.44
CA PHE A 431 7.78 -23.57 -25.34
C PHE A 431 6.37 -23.13 -25.74
N PHE A 432 6.25 -22.03 -26.47
CA PHE A 432 4.95 -21.45 -26.83
C PHE A 432 4.36 -21.98 -28.15
N THR A 433 5.09 -22.83 -28.88
CA THR A 433 4.75 -23.21 -30.27
C THR A 433 3.41 -23.93 -30.44
N GLN A 434 2.95 -24.65 -29.41
CA GLN A 434 1.67 -25.39 -29.42
C GLN A 434 0.59 -24.74 -28.54
N MET A 435 0.77 -23.49 -28.09
CA MET A 435 -0.19 -22.74 -27.25
C MET A 435 -1.01 -21.74 -28.09
N ARG A 436 -1.57 -22.20 -29.22
CA ARG A 436 -2.22 -21.30 -30.19
C ARG A 436 -3.50 -20.62 -29.65
N GLY A 437 -4.11 -21.17 -28.60
CA GLY A 437 -5.29 -20.59 -27.94
C GLY A 437 -4.97 -19.51 -26.90
N LEU A 438 -3.70 -19.19 -26.67
CA LEU A 438 -3.29 -18.35 -25.55
C LEU A 438 -3.76 -16.90 -25.73
N CYS A 439 -4.57 -16.43 -24.78
CA CYS A 439 -5.13 -15.08 -24.74
C CYS A 439 -4.37 -14.19 -23.75
N THR A 440 -4.01 -14.73 -22.58
CA THR A 440 -3.32 -14.00 -21.50
C THR A 440 -2.01 -14.66 -21.17
N LEU A 441 -0.91 -13.91 -21.28
CA LEU A 441 0.42 -14.30 -20.84
C LEU A 441 0.94 -13.31 -19.81
N ASN A 442 1.18 -13.79 -18.58
CA ASN A 442 1.74 -12.99 -17.51
C ASN A 442 3.13 -13.51 -17.11
N LEU A 443 4.14 -12.70 -17.41
CA LEU A 443 5.57 -12.91 -17.16
C LEU A 443 6.16 -11.84 -16.22
N SER A 444 5.30 -11.07 -15.54
CA SER A 444 5.71 -9.98 -14.65
C SER A 444 6.61 -10.45 -13.51
N TYR A 445 7.49 -9.57 -13.02
CA TYR A 445 8.46 -9.90 -11.96
C TYR A 445 9.31 -11.14 -12.29
N THR A 446 9.81 -11.23 -13.53
CA THR A 446 10.80 -12.22 -13.96
C THR A 446 12.16 -11.57 -14.22
N SER A 447 13.21 -12.39 -14.35
CA SER A 447 14.59 -11.94 -14.52
C SER A 447 15.12 -12.19 -15.94
N MET A 448 14.22 -12.25 -16.93
CA MET A 448 14.57 -12.45 -18.33
C MET A 448 15.18 -11.19 -18.94
N GLN A 449 16.25 -11.37 -19.72
CA GLN A 449 16.81 -10.27 -20.52
C GLN A 449 16.13 -10.14 -21.89
N TYR A 450 15.66 -11.26 -22.43
CA TYR A 450 15.03 -11.36 -23.75
C TYR A 450 13.86 -12.34 -23.68
N LEU A 451 12.80 -12.02 -24.42
CA LEU A 451 11.68 -12.93 -24.61
C LEU A 451 11.90 -13.86 -25.82
N PRO A 452 11.40 -15.11 -25.78
CA PRO A 452 11.53 -16.04 -26.90
C PRO A 452 10.73 -15.57 -28.13
N HIS A 453 11.29 -15.79 -29.33
CA HIS A 453 10.70 -15.38 -30.61
C HIS A 453 9.34 -16.02 -30.89
N SER A 454 9.07 -17.18 -30.28
CA SER A 454 7.78 -17.86 -30.43
C SER A 454 6.58 -17.07 -29.91
N ILE A 455 6.79 -16.09 -29.03
CA ILE A 455 5.71 -15.20 -28.55
C ILE A 455 5.07 -14.44 -29.72
N SER A 456 5.84 -14.08 -30.75
CA SER A 456 5.34 -13.41 -31.96
C SER A 456 4.34 -14.25 -32.75
N ASN A 457 4.21 -15.56 -32.49
CA ASN A 457 3.25 -16.43 -33.17
C ASN A 457 1.95 -16.63 -32.39
N LEU A 458 1.78 -15.99 -31.23
CA LEU A 458 0.58 -16.09 -30.40
C LEU A 458 -0.52 -15.14 -30.90
N GLU A 459 -1.05 -15.38 -32.10
CA GLU A 459 -2.00 -14.47 -32.77
C GLU A 459 -3.31 -14.19 -31.99
N ASN A 460 -3.68 -15.08 -31.05
CA ASN A 460 -4.84 -14.93 -30.17
C ASN A 460 -4.56 -14.13 -28.89
N LEU A 461 -3.32 -13.69 -28.66
CA LEU A 461 -2.93 -13.00 -27.44
C LEU A 461 -3.64 -11.64 -27.35
N THR A 462 -4.42 -11.45 -26.29
CA THR A 462 -5.10 -10.19 -25.95
C THR A 462 -4.37 -9.42 -24.86
N THR A 463 -3.58 -10.11 -24.03
CA THR A 463 -2.88 -9.54 -22.88
C THR A 463 -1.46 -10.07 -22.74
N LEU A 464 -0.50 -9.16 -22.73
CA LEU A 464 0.90 -9.44 -22.42
C LEU A 464 1.36 -8.57 -21.25
N LEU A 465 1.65 -9.20 -20.10
CA LEU A 465 2.10 -8.52 -18.88
C LEU A 465 3.57 -8.85 -18.58
N LEU A 466 4.40 -7.82 -18.54
CA LEU A 466 5.84 -7.88 -18.30
C LEU A 466 6.29 -6.84 -17.26
N THR A 467 5.36 -6.28 -16.47
CA THR A 467 5.70 -5.29 -15.44
C THR A 467 6.79 -5.78 -14.49
N ARG A 468 7.70 -4.87 -14.11
CA ARG A 468 8.82 -5.10 -13.17
C ARG A 468 9.73 -6.25 -13.59
N CYS A 469 9.90 -6.45 -14.90
CA CYS A 469 10.99 -7.26 -15.45
C CYS A 469 12.22 -6.36 -15.62
N PHE A 470 12.87 -6.02 -14.51
CA PHE A 470 13.95 -5.01 -14.45
C PHE A 470 15.18 -5.31 -15.32
N GLU A 471 15.33 -6.53 -15.84
CA GLU A 471 16.44 -6.91 -16.73
C GLU A 471 16.05 -7.02 -18.20
N LEU A 472 14.76 -6.89 -18.53
CA LEU A 472 14.24 -7.08 -19.88
C LEU A 472 14.64 -5.92 -20.79
N LYS A 473 15.47 -6.20 -21.80
CA LYS A 473 16.03 -5.20 -22.73
C LYS A 473 15.26 -5.09 -24.04
N SER A 474 14.68 -6.20 -24.50
CA SER A 474 13.87 -6.21 -25.72
C SER A 474 12.85 -7.34 -25.71
N VAL A 475 11.83 -7.17 -26.55
CA VAL A 475 10.82 -8.18 -26.85
C VAL A 475 10.85 -8.46 -28.36
N PRO A 476 10.46 -9.67 -28.82
CA PRO A 476 10.40 -9.96 -30.26
C PRO A 476 9.29 -9.13 -30.94
N THR A 477 9.31 -9.09 -32.27
CA THR A 477 8.31 -8.34 -33.06
C THR A 477 6.88 -8.70 -32.65
N LEU A 478 6.03 -7.68 -32.53
CA LEU A 478 4.63 -7.83 -32.13
C LEU A 478 3.66 -7.72 -33.31
N GLU A 479 4.16 -7.62 -34.55
CA GLU A 479 3.37 -7.34 -35.77
C GLU A 479 2.16 -8.27 -35.97
N LYS A 480 2.30 -9.55 -35.60
CA LYS A 480 1.25 -10.57 -35.74
C LYS A 480 0.23 -10.56 -34.61
N LEU A 481 0.49 -9.91 -33.48
CA LEU A 481 -0.37 -9.92 -32.29
C LEU A 481 -1.54 -8.94 -32.41
N ARG A 482 -2.28 -9.00 -33.52
CA ARG A 482 -3.28 -8.00 -33.90
C ARG A 482 -4.50 -7.94 -32.97
N LEU A 483 -4.71 -8.97 -32.15
CA LEU A 483 -5.76 -9.03 -31.13
C LEU A 483 -5.32 -8.47 -29.77
N LEU A 484 -4.06 -8.03 -29.63
CA LEU A 484 -3.53 -7.52 -28.38
C LEU A 484 -4.29 -6.26 -27.97
N LYS A 485 -4.90 -6.30 -26.78
CA LYS A 485 -5.63 -5.20 -26.14
C LYS A 485 -4.82 -4.55 -25.03
N ARG A 486 -3.90 -5.29 -24.40
CA ARG A 486 -3.06 -4.80 -23.31
C ARG A 486 -1.61 -5.24 -23.49
N LEU A 487 -0.72 -4.26 -23.42
CA LEU A 487 0.72 -4.43 -23.36
C LEU A 487 1.26 -3.65 -22.16
N ASP A 488 1.81 -4.37 -21.18
CA ASP A 488 2.43 -3.76 -20.00
C ASP A 488 3.92 -4.11 -19.94
N LEU A 489 4.74 -3.09 -20.18
CA LEU A 489 6.21 -3.11 -20.18
C LEU A 489 6.78 -2.18 -19.10
N SER A 490 5.99 -1.84 -18.08
CA SER A 490 6.42 -0.93 -17.02
C SER A 490 7.58 -1.49 -16.19
N TYR A 491 8.48 -0.62 -15.76
CA TYR A 491 9.68 -0.96 -14.97
C TYR A 491 10.55 -2.04 -15.65
N THR A 492 10.86 -1.84 -16.93
CA THR A 492 11.76 -2.68 -17.75
C THR A 492 12.96 -1.88 -18.25
N LYS A 493 13.99 -2.54 -18.77
CA LYS A 493 15.16 -1.88 -19.40
C LYS A 493 15.01 -1.75 -20.92
N ILE A 494 13.76 -1.66 -21.41
CA ILE A 494 13.50 -1.49 -22.84
C ILE A 494 13.88 -0.07 -23.27
N GLU A 495 14.82 0.02 -24.21
CA GLU A 495 15.41 1.27 -24.70
C GLU A 495 14.72 1.83 -25.96
N GLU A 496 14.02 0.98 -26.70
CA GLU A 496 13.30 1.32 -27.95
C GLU A 496 11.89 0.71 -27.94
N LEU A 497 10.93 1.37 -28.61
CA LEU A 497 9.60 0.79 -28.77
C LEU A 497 9.70 -0.53 -29.56
N PRO A 498 9.02 -1.60 -29.12
CA PRO A 498 9.07 -2.88 -29.83
C PRO A 498 8.62 -2.78 -31.29
N GLU A 499 9.31 -3.49 -32.17
CA GLU A 499 8.95 -3.57 -33.59
C GLU A 499 7.53 -4.12 -33.78
N GLY A 500 6.75 -3.48 -34.65
CA GLY A 500 5.38 -3.89 -34.98
C GLY A 500 4.32 -3.41 -34.00
N VAL A 501 4.66 -2.56 -33.01
CA VAL A 501 3.68 -1.93 -32.10
C VAL A 501 2.62 -1.14 -32.87
N GLU A 502 2.98 -0.49 -33.97
CA GLU A 502 2.05 0.25 -34.85
C GLU A 502 1.00 -0.65 -35.52
N SER A 503 1.22 -1.96 -35.56
CA SER A 503 0.25 -2.94 -36.08
C SER A 503 -0.81 -3.35 -35.05
N LEU A 504 -0.64 -2.97 -33.78
CA LEU A 504 -1.51 -3.33 -32.66
C LEU A 504 -2.77 -2.45 -32.58
N THR A 505 -3.53 -2.39 -33.67
CA THR A 505 -4.67 -1.46 -33.81
C THR A 505 -5.83 -1.72 -32.83
N ASN A 506 -5.86 -2.87 -32.15
CA ASN A 506 -6.81 -3.20 -31.07
C ASN A 506 -6.32 -2.86 -29.66
N LEU A 507 -5.12 -2.26 -29.54
CA LEU A 507 -4.52 -1.96 -28.24
C LEU A 507 -5.34 -0.88 -27.53
N LYS A 508 -5.81 -1.22 -26.32
CA LYS A 508 -6.54 -0.33 -25.41
C LYS A 508 -5.64 0.21 -24.30
N VAL A 509 -4.64 -0.56 -23.86
CA VAL A 509 -3.74 -0.21 -22.76
C VAL A 509 -2.30 -0.41 -23.19
N LEU A 510 -1.51 0.65 -23.12
CA LEU A 510 -0.06 0.63 -23.28
C LEU A 510 0.58 1.26 -22.04
N ASN A 511 1.36 0.48 -21.31
CA ASN A 511 2.09 0.94 -20.14
C ASN A 511 3.59 0.71 -20.29
N LEU A 512 4.36 1.80 -20.24
CA LEU A 512 5.81 1.87 -20.37
C LEU A 512 6.44 2.68 -19.21
N VAL A 513 5.68 3.00 -18.15
CA VAL A 513 6.19 3.80 -17.02
C VAL A 513 7.43 3.14 -16.41
N GLY A 514 8.43 3.95 -16.08
CA GLY A 514 9.69 3.45 -15.51
C GLY A 514 10.54 2.60 -16.46
N SER A 515 10.24 2.58 -17.77
CA SER A 515 11.13 1.95 -18.75
C SER A 515 12.31 2.87 -19.12
N SER A 516 13.40 2.32 -19.65
CA SER A 516 14.57 3.10 -20.11
C SER A 516 14.43 3.62 -21.56
N LEU A 517 13.20 3.84 -22.02
CA LEU A 517 12.92 4.21 -23.41
C LEU A 517 13.60 5.54 -23.78
N SER A 518 14.34 5.57 -24.89
CA SER A 518 15.13 6.75 -25.29
C SER A 518 14.29 7.79 -26.04
N MET A 519 13.36 7.34 -26.89
CA MET A 519 12.46 8.19 -27.66
C MET A 519 11.21 7.41 -28.11
N ILE A 520 10.16 8.15 -28.46
CA ILE A 520 8.98 7.62 -29.14
C ILE A 520 9.01 8.12 -30.59
N PRO A 521 9.15 7.24 -31.60
CA PRO A 521 9.08 7.65 -32.99
C PRO A 521 7.72 8.26 -33.34
N ILE A 522 7.75 9.33 -34.15
CA ILE A 522 6.56 10.07 -34.60
C ILE A 522 5.70 9.17 -35.50
N GLY A 523 4.38 9.20 -35.30
CA GLY A 523 3.40 8.49 -36.11
C GLY A 523 3.05 7.09 -35.62
N ILE A 524 3.81 6.51 -34.68
CA ILE A 524 3.52 5.18 -34.14
C ILE A 524 2.26 5.22 -33.28
N LEU A 525 2.16 6.15 -32.33
CA LEU A 525 1.04 6.17 -31.38
C LEU A 525 -0.28 6.58 -32.08
N HIS A 526 -0.21 7.40 -33.14
CA HIS A 526 -1.38 7.75 -33.97
C HIS A 526 -2.09 6.50 -34.54
N SER A 527 -1.36 5.45 -34.90
CA SER A 527 -1.97 4.21 -35.42
C SER A 527 -2.85 3.48 -34.39
N LEU A 528 -2.65 3.74 -33.10
CA LEU A 528 -3.32 3.10 -31.96
C LEU A 528 -4.62 3.80 -31.58
N SER A 529 -5.50 4.05 -32.55
CA SER A 529 -6.71 4.88 -32.37
C SER A 529 -7.73 4.40 -31.31
N LEU A 530 -7.63 3.13 -30.86
CA LEU A 530 -8.46 2.54 -29.80
C LEU A 530 -7.85 2.65 -28.40
N LEU A 531 -6.71 3.32 -28.26
CA LEU A 531 -6.01 3.43 -26.99
C LEU A 531 -6.83 4.25 -25.98
N GLN A 532 -7.11 3.63 -24.84
CA GLN A 532 -7.88 4.19 -23.72
C GLN A 532 -6.96 4.57 -22.55
N ARG A 533 -5.87 3.84 -22.34
CA ARG A 533 -4.84 4.17 -21.34
C ARG A 533 -3.47 4.19 -22.00
N LEU A 534 -2.80 5.32 -21.91
CA LEU A 534 -1.42 5.51 -22.35
C LEU A 534 -0.59 5.97 -21.17
N ARG A 535 0.37 5.16 -20.75
CA ARG A 535 1.31 5.50 -19.69
C ARG A 535 2.74 5.36 -20.21
N LEU A 536 3.46 6.46 -20.25
CA LEU A 536 4.79 6.60 -20.81
C LEU A 536 5.80 7.00 -19.73
N PRO A 537 7.10 6.76 -19.92
CA PRO A 537 8.13 7.27 -19.03
C PRO A 537 8.11 8.80 -18.92
N THR A 538 8.51 9.31 -17.75
CA THR A 538 8.51 10.75 -17.44
C THR A 538 9.74 11.48 -17.98
N HIS A 539 10.79 10.76 -18.38
CA HIS A 539 12.03 11.35 -18.90
C HIS A 539 12.05 11.60 -20.41
N ILE A 540 11.00 11.19 -21.13
CA ILE A 540 10.87 11.44 -22.58
C ILE A 540 9.61 12.24 -22.87
N GLY A 541 9.75 13.27 -23.71
CA GLY A 541 8.59 14.00 -24.19
C GLY A 541 7.87 13.25 -25.31
N VAL A 542 6.55 13.17 -25.19
CA VAL A 542 5.69 12.50 -26.16
C VAL A 542 5.54 13.34 -27.46
N PRO A 543 5.49 12.70 -28.63
CA PRO A 543 5.06 13.35 -29.86
C PRO A 543 3.61 13.83 -29.72
N ILE A 544 3.42 15.14 -29.52
CA ILE A 544 2.10 15.68 -29.16
C ILE A 544 1.03 15.40 -30.22
N GLU A 545 1.38 15.47 -31.50
CA GLU A 545 0.43 15.23 -32.60
C GLU A 545 -0.16 13.82 -32.56
N ASP A 546 0.65 12.84 -32.13
CA ASP A 546 0.18 11.46 -31.99
C ASP A 546 -0.82 11.34 -30.85
N VAL A 547 -0.57 11.99 -29.70
CA VAL A 547 -1.49 11.95 -28.55
C VAL A 547 -2.80 12.66 -28.88
N LEU A 548 -2.74 13.78 -29.58
CA LEU A 548 -3.94 14.53 -30.01
C LEU A 548 -4.82 13.73 -30.99
N ALA A 549 -4.27 12.69 -31.64
CA ALA A 549 -5.04 11.77 -32.49
C ALA A 549 -5.82 10.71 -31.67
N LEU A 550 -5.48 10.48 -30.40
CA LEU A 550 -6.06 9.45 -29.53
C LEU A 550 -7.39 9.91 -28.92
N LYS A 551 -8.46 9.88 -29.71
CA LYS A 551 -9.79 10.39 -29.30
C LYS A 551 -10.50 9.57 -28.21
N GLN A 552 -10.01 8.38 -27.89
CA GLN A 552 -10.58 7.49 -26.87
C GLN A 552 -9.78 7.47 -25.57
N LEU A 553 -8.79 8.35 -25.43
CA LEU A 553 -7.89 8.37 -24.28
C LEU A 553 -8.65 8.80 -23.01
N GLU A 554 -8.68 7.91 -22.02
CA GLU A 554 -9.33 8.09 -20.72
C GLU A 554 -8.33 8.18 -19.55
N ASP A 555 -7.10 7.71 -19.73
CA ASP A 555 -6.00 7.78 -18.76
C ASP A 555 -4.68 8.07 -19.48
N PHE A 556 -4.02 9.16 -19.08
CA PHE A 556 -2.76 9.58 -19.68
C PHE A 556 -1.69 9.79 -18.61
N CYS A 557 -0.54 9.13 -18.75
CA CYS A 557 0.67 9.48 -18.02
C CYS A 557 1.80 9.69 -19.02
N GLY A 558 2.50 10.81 -18.94
CA GLY A 558 3.67 11.07 -19.77
C GLY A 558 4.11 12.52 -19.77
N SER A 559 5.25 12.76 -20.40
CA SER A 559 5.85 14.10 -20.45
C SER A 559 5.59 14.79 -21.77
N VAL A 560 5.55 16.12 -21.74
CA VAL A 560 5.50 16.98 -22.92
C VAL A 560 6.75 17.86 -22.99
N ASN A 561 7.16 18.23 -24.20
CA ASN A 561 8.43 18.92 -24.44
C ASN A 561 8.37 20.44 -24.24
N SER A 562 7.17 21.02 -24.23
CA SER A 562 7.00 22.48 -24.18
C SER A 562 5.70 22.88 -23.50
N VAL A 563 5.66 24.11 -22.99
CA VAL A 563 4.43 24.74 -22.48
C VAL A 563 3.35 24.84 -23.57
N CYS A 564 3.75 25.05 -24.82
CA CYS A 564 2.82 25.04 -25.95
C CYS A 564 2.13 23.68 -26.10
N ASP A 565 2.89 22.59 -26.03
CA ASP A 565 2.36 21.22 -26.10
C ASP A 565 1.49 20.90 -24.89
N LEU A 566 1.89 21.35 -23.69
CA LEU A 566 1.07 21.26 -22.49
C LEU A 566 -0.30 21.94 -22.70
N ASN A 567 -0.30 23.19 -23.17
CA ASN A 567 -1.53 23.95 -23.41
C ASN A 567 -2.43 23.28 -24.46
N ARG A 568 -1.83 22.73 -25.53
CA ARG A 568 -2.55 21.97 -26.56
C ARG A 568 -3.14 20.68 -26.00
N LEU A 569 -2.38 19.93 -25.21
CA LEU A 569 -2.85 18.72 -24.54
C LEU A 569 -4.00 19.03 -23.60
N ILE A 570 -3.87 20.04 -22.75
CA ILE A 570 -4.93 20.47 -21.82
C ILE A 570 -6.19 20.87 -22.58
N THR A 571 -6.05 21.64 -23.67
CA THR A 571 -7.20 22.05 -24.50
C THR A 571 -7.89 20.83 -25.10
N PHE A 572 -7.12 19.85 -25.58
CA PHE A 572 -7.64 18.60 -26.11
C PHE A 572 -8.38 17.77 -25.04
N LEU A 573 -7.76 17.55 -23.88
CA LEU A 573 -8.36 16.82 -22.76
C LEU A 573 -9.66 17.49 -22.28
N GLN A 574 -9.73 18.82 -22.30
CA GLN A 574 -10.94 19.58 -21.94
C GLN A 574 -12.03 19.57 -23.02
N SER A 575 -11.67 19.31 -24.29
CA SER A 575 -12.60 19.28 -25.42
C SER A 575 -13.36 17.95 -25.55
N MET A 576 -12.80 16.89 -24.98
CA MET A 576 -13.36 15.54 -24.99
C MET A 576 -14.17 15.27 -23.71
N MET A 577 -14.72 14.07 -23.58
CA MET A 577 -15.03 13.54 -22.24
C MET A 577 -13.71 13.55 -21.46
N PRO A 578 -13.57 14.36 -20.40
CA PRO A 578 -12.28 14.54 -19.76
C PRO A 578 -11.76 13.20 -19.26
N PRO A 579 -10.45 12.92 -19.41
CA PRO A 579 -9.86 11.69 -18.92
C PRO A 579 -10.15 11.54 -17.43
N SER A 580 -10.39 10.31 -17.01
CA SER A 580 -10.65 10.03 -15.59
C SER A 580 -9.42 10.33 -14.75
N PHE A 581 -8.24 10.10 -15.31
CA PHE A 581 -6.94 10.28 -14.67
C PHE A 581 -5.95 10.87 -15.66
N TYR A 582 -5.07 11.74 -15.18
CA TYR A 582 -3.93 12.18 -15.98
C TYR A 582 -2.78 12.59 -15.07
N SER A 583 -1.57 12.25 -15.49
CA SER A 583 -0.33 12.70 -14.88
C SER A 583 0.57 13.26 -15.97
N ILE A 584 0.58 14.58 -16.07
CA ILE A 584 1.31 15.29 -17.12
C ILE A 584 2.57 15.89 -16.52
N PHE A 585 3.69 15.59 -17.12
CA PHE A 585 5.00 16.11 -16.71
C PHE A 585 5.52 17.02 -17.81
N LEU A 586 6.20 18.09 -17.44
CA LEU A 586 6.91 18.96 -18.38
C LEU A 586 8.40 18.60 -18.24
N ILE A 587 8.94 17.84 -19.22
CA ILE A 587 10.18 17.01 -19.21
C ILE A 587 10.88 16.92 -17.85
N SER A 588 10.91 15.70 -17.28
CA SER A 588 11.53 15.44 -15.98
C SER A 588 12.80 14.61 -16.10
N GLU A 589 13.94 15.10 -15.60
CA GLU A 589 15.13 14.26 -15.38
C GLU A 589 15.00 13.43 -14.08
N PHE A 590 13.93 13.66 -13.32
CA PHE A 590 13.72 13.06 -12.02
C PHE A 590 13.18 11.62 -12.12
N VAL A 591 13.81 10.72 -11.39
CA VAL A 591 13.31 9.36 -11.17
C VAL A 591 12.16 9.44 -10.18
N GLU A 592 10.96 9.02 -10.60
CA GLU A 592 9.74 9.03 -9.79
C GLU A 592 10.03 8.61 -8.32
N PRO A 593 9.72 9.45 -7.32
CA PRO A 593 9.55 8.99 -5.96
C PRO A 593 8.54 7.83 -5.96
N SER A 594 8.86 6.73 -5.27
CA SER A 594 7.96 5.59 -5.05
C SER A 594 6.59 5.96 -4.46
N HIS A 595 6.39 7.20 -4.02
CA HIS A 595 5.13 7.73 -3.49
C HIS A 595 4.21 8.36 -4.55
N LEU A 596 4.64 8.47 -5.81
CA LEU A 596 3.81 8.95 -6.93
C LEU A 596 3.07 7.84 -7.68
N GLU A 597 3.23 6.57 -7.26
CA GLU A 597 2.50 5.38 -7.74
C GLU A 597 0.97 5.44 -7.54
N GLU A 598 0.39 6.55 -7.09
CA GLU A 598 -1.07 6.66 -7.00
C GLU A 598 -1.68 6.64 -8.40
N SER A 599 -2.13 5.44 -8.82
CA SER A 599 -2.72 5.08 -10.10
C SER A 599 -3.99 5.88 -10.49
N ARG A 600 -4.34 6.92 -9.71
CA ARG A 600 -5.60 7.66 -9.71
C ARG A 600 -5.44 9.17 -9.49
N SER A 601 -4.34 9.77 -9.92
CA SER A 601 -4.15 11.22 -9.77
C SER A 601 -4.59 12.02 -11.01
N LYS A 602 -5.02 13.25 -10.74
CA LYS A 602 -5.13 14.35 -11.71
C LYS A 602 -4.06 15.37 -11.39
N LEU A 603 -2.85 15.15 -11.93
CA LEU A 603 -1.65 15.88 -11.56
C LEU A 603 -0.99 16.54 -12.77
N VAL A 604 -0.41 17.73 -12.52
CA VAL A 604 0.55 18.37 -13.43
C VAL A 604 1.84 18.66 -12.67
N CYS A 605 2.97 18.26 -13.25
CA CYS A 605 4.31 18.43 -12.72
C CYS A 605 5.14 19.36 -13.62
N PHE A 606 5.84 20.31 -13.00
CA PHE A 606 6.66 21.32 -13.67
C PHE A 606 8.15 21.19 -13.28
N GLU A 607 9.07 21.11 -14.27
CA GLU A 607 10.53 21.03 -14.05
C GLU A 607 11.42 22.08 -14.78
N ARG A 608 12.63 22.28 -14.22
CA ARG A 608 13.64 23.37 -14.40
C ARG A 608 13.83 23.93 -15.80
N GLU A 609 14.11 23.08 -16.77
CA GLU A 609 14.59 23.56 -18.07
C GLU A 609 13.45 24.07 -18.96
N SER A 610 12.21 23.75 -18.62
CA SER A 610 11.05 23.99 -19.48
C SER A 610 10.44 25.39 -19.35
N LEU A 611 10.81 26.14 -18.32
CA LEU A 611 10.33 27.51 -18.04
C LEU A 611 11.38 28.60 -18.33
N MET A 612 12.60 28.22 -18.69
CA MET A 612 13.70 29.15 -18.98
C MET A 612 13.88 29.46 -20.47
N ASP A 613 13.09 28.83 -21.35
CA ASP A 613 13.18 29.10 -22.77
C ASP A 613 12.62 30.50 -23.08
N SER A 614 13.50 31.38 -23.54
CA SER A 614 13.23 32.73 -24.05
C SER A 614 12.16 32.80 -25.15
N SER A 615 11.67 31.65 -25.63
CA SER A 615 10.50 31.48 -26.49
C SER A 615 9.15 31.59 -25.76
N LEU A 616 9.14 31.79 -24.43
CA LEU A 616 8.00 32.24 -23.61
C LEU A 616 7.53 33.65 -24.04
N GLY A 617 7.08 33.79 -25.27
CA GLY A 617 6.30 34.94 -25.71
C GLY A 617 4.95 34.88 -25.02
N GLU A 618 4.76 35.66 -23.95
CA GLU A 618 3.45 36.13 -23.42
C GLU A 618 2.32 35.08 -23.26
N GLY A 619 2.63 33.78 -23.28
CA GLY A 619 1.67 32.69 -23.34
C GLY A 619 1.24 32.25 -21.95
N LYS A 620 -0.02 32.50 -21.59
CA LYS A 620 -0.61 32.05 -20.32
C LYS A 620 -0.62 30.51 -20.26
N ILE A 621 0.11 29.93 -19.30
CA ILE A 621 0.04 28.49 -19.01
C ILE A 621 -1.37 28.14 -18.53
N LEU A 622 -1.94 27.08 -19.10
CA LEU A 622 -3.25 26.55 -18.74
C LEU A 622 -3.10 25.45 -17.70
N LEU A 623 -4.13 25.29 -16.86
CA LEU A 623 -4.31 24.11 -16.03
C LEU A 623 -5.60 23.39 -16.43
N PRO A 624 -5.66 22.05 -16.34
CA PRO A 624 -6.91 21.33 -16.39
C PRO A 624 -7.91 21.88 -15.35
N ARG A 625 -9.20 21.92 -15.69
CA ARG A 625 -10.22 22.53 -14.81
C ARG A 625 -10.46 21.72 -13.55
N ASP A 626 -10.22 20.42 -13.59
CA ASP A 626 -10.47 19.45 -12.54
C ASP A 626 -9.17 18.91 -11.92
N ILE A 627 -8.07 19.67 -12.05
CA ILE A 627 -6.78 19.33 -11.45
C ILE A 627 -6.86 19.26 -9.92
N GLU A 628 -6.30 18.19 -9.37
CA GLU A 628 -6.32 17.92 -7.92
C GLU A 628 -4.93 18.09 -7.29
N LYS A 629 -3.87 17.81 -8.05
CA LYS A 629 -2.49 17.82 -7.55
C LYS A 629 -1.56 18.65 -8.43
N LEU A 630 -0.69 19.43 -7.80
CA LEU A 630 0.38 20.19 -8.45
C LEU A 630 1.73 19.83 -7.83
N LEU A 631 2.71 19.56 -8.70
CA LEU A 631 4.08 19.28 -8.28
C LEU A 631 5.03 20.24 -8.99
N PHE A 632 5.96 20.80 -8.23
CA PHE A 632 7.01 21.67 -8.74
C PHE A 632 8.35 21.07 -8.35
N SER A 633 9.09 20.51 -9.31
CA SER A 633 10.44 19.99 -9.13
C SER A 633 11.44 20.94 -9.78
N SER A 634 12.23 21.68 -9.01
CA SER A 634 13.27 22.57 -9.57
C SER A 634 12.76 23.61 -10.61
N SER A 635 11.67 24.33 -10.38
CA SER A 635 11.05 25.31 -11.31
C SER A 635 11.89 26.43 -11.97
N GLY A 636 13.17 26.64 -11.65
CA GLY A 636 13.99 27.77 -12.13
C GLY A 636 13.51 29.16 -11.63
N LEU A 637 12.61 29.19 -10.65
CA LEU A 637 11.98 30.43 -10.18
C LEU A 637 12.76 31.09 -9.05
N SER A 638 12.78 32.42 -9.07
CA SER A 638 13.21 33.24 -7.94
C SER A 638 12.04 34.01 -7.33
N GLY A 639 12.06 34.18 -6.00
CA GLY A 639 11.06 34.95 -5.29
C GLY A 639 9.82 34.15 -4.89
N SER A 640 8.67 34.42 -5.51
CA SER A 640 7.34 33.96 -5.05
C SER A 640 6.71 32.97 -6.02
N LEU A 641 6.32 31.80 -5.52
CA LEU A 641 5.68 30.75 -6.33
C LEU A 641 4.39 31.25 -7.00
N ALA A 642 3.56 32.01 -6.28
CA ALA A 642 2.31 32.56 -6.80
C ALA A 642 2.52 33.59 -7.92
N ASP A 643 3.62 34.37 -7.86
CA ASP A 643 3.96 35.32 -8.93
C ASP A 643 4.52 34.60 -10.16
N GLY A 644 5.35 33.57 -9.96
CA GLY A 644 5.88 32.72 -11.02
C GLY A 644 4.79 31.94 -11.76
N PHE A 645 3.72 31.54 -11.06
CA PHE A 645 2.61 30.78 -11.64
C PHE A 645 1.26 31.48 -11.42
N GLN A 646 1.03 32.59 -12.13
CA GLN A 646 -0.24 33.34 -12.05
C GLN A 646 -1.51 32.50 -12.31
N MET A 647 -1.39 31.37 -13.01
CA MET A 647 -2.49 30.43 -13.23
C MET A 647 -3.05 29.84 -11.91
N LEU A 648 -2.25 29.79 -10.84
CA LEU A 648 -2.65 29.34 -9.50
C LEU A 648 -3.81 30.16 -8.93
N ASN A 649 -3.94 31.42 -9.34
CA ASN A 649 -5.04 32.30 -8.93
C ASN A 649 -6.42 31.79 -9.39
N ASN A 650 -6.47 30.86 -10.34
CA ASN A 650 -7.70 30.25 -10.85
C ASN A 650 -7.82 28.76 -10.52
N ALA A 651 -6.88 28.20 -9.77
CA ALA A 651 -6.79 26.77 -9.47
C ALA A 651 -7.73 26.37 -8.32
N ARG A 652 -9.03 26.30 -8.61
CA ARG A 652 -10.10 26.07 -7.61
C ARG A 652 -10.27 24.63 -7.12
N TYR A 653 -9.62 23.66 -7.75
CA TYR A 653 -9.80 22.25 -7.42
C TYR A 653 -8.50 21.59 -6.92
N VAL A 654 -7.40 22.35 -6.86
CA VAL A 654 -6.12 21.85 -6.37
C VAL A 654 -6.21 21.63 -4.88
N LYS A 655 -6.14 20.36 -4.48
CA LYS A 655 -6.16 19.90 -3.10
C LYS A 655 -4.75 19.66 -2.56
N LYS A 656 -3.82 19.25 -3.42
CA LYS A 656 -2.45 18.92 -3.01
C LYS A 656 -1.44 19.71 -3.82
N CYS A 657 -0.47 20.32 -3.14
CA CYS A 657 0.64 21.02 -3.77
C CYS A 657 1.93 20.54 -3.12
N SER A 658 2.89 20.10 -3.93
CA SER A 658 4.24 19.79 -3.47
C SER A 658 5.26 20.61 -4.23
N VAL A 659 6.20 21.21 -3.51
CA VAL A 659 7.30 21.98 -4.05
C VAL A 659 8.59 21.36 -3.54
N SER A 660 9.43 20.89 -4.45
CA SER A 660 10.75 20.35 -4.14
C SER A 660 11.76 21.02 -5.07
N SER A 661 12.62 21.90 -4.56
CA SER A 661 13.42 22.73 -5.47
C SER A 661 14.70 23.29 -4.88
N GLU A 662 15.81 23.12 -5.59
CA GLU A 662 17.08 23.82 -5.32
C GLU A 662 17.03 25.34 -5.64
N ASP A 663 15.92 25.85 -6.18
CA ASP A 663 15.82 27.22 -6.71
C ASP A 663 15.84 28.32 -5.62
N GLU A 664 15.84 29.57 -6.08
CA GLU A 664 15.74 30.79 -5.28
C GLU A 664 14.30 31.13 -4.87
N ILE A 665 13.43 30.11 -4.65
CA ILE A 665 12.10 30.36 -4.08
C ILE A 665 12.27 30.84 -2.65
N GLU A 666 11.87 32.08 -2.42
CA GLU A 666 11.90 32.74 -1.11
C GLU A 666 10.59 32.53 -0.36
N CYS A 667 9.46 32.50 -1.07
CA CYS A 667 8.14 32.32 -0.46
C CYS A 667 7.09 31.71 -1.40
N ILE A 668 5.97 31.26 -0.82
CA ILE A 668 4.82 30.78 -1.61
C ILE A 668 3.99 31.95 -2.14
N ILE A 669 3.77 32.97 -1.29
CA ILE A 669 2.94 34.13 -1.61
C ILE A 669 3.67 35.41 -1.19
N ARG A 670 3.91 36.30 -2.15
CA ARG A 670 4.36 37.68 -1.92
C ARG A 670 3.18 38.65 -1.99
N LEU A 671 3.09 39.51 -0.99
CA LEU A 671 2.03 40.50 -0.79
C LEU A 671 2.62 41.91 -0.87
N SER A 672 2.04 42.76 -1.71
CA SER A 672 2.43 44.16 -1.88
C SER A 672 1.26 45.11 -1.61
N SER A 673 1.58 46.40 -1.37
CA SER A 673 0.62 47.44 -1.01
C SER A 673 -0.07 48.12 -2.20
N THR A 674 0.10 47.65 -3.45
CA THR A 674 -0.51 48.29 -4.63
C THR A 674 -1.98 47.88 -4.79
N GLU A 675 -2.77 48.76 -5.45
CA GLU A 675 -4.20 48.62 -5.75
C GLU A 675 -4.57 47.39 -6.61
N ASP A 676 -3.60 46.51 -6.92
CA ASP A 676 -3.77 45.26 -7.69
C ASP A 676 -4.46 44.12 -6.91
N GLN A 677 -4.73 44.29 -5.61
CA GLN A 677 -5.41 43.25 -4.80
C GLN A 677 -6.87 43.01 -5.18
N GLN A 678 -7.50 43.92 -5.95
CA GLN A 678 -8.88 43.73 -6.44
C GLN A 678 -8.96 42.94 -7.76
N SER A 679 -7.84 42.77 -8.47
CA SER A 679 -7.79 42.05 -9.76
C SER A 679 -7.07 40.70 -9.70
N ARG A 680 -6.22 40.47 -8.69
CA ARG A 680 -5.56 39.17 -8.46
C ARG A 680 -6.51 38.19 -7.78
N GLY A 681 -6.82 37.08 -8.47
CA GLY A 681 -7.52 35.95 -7.86
C GLY A 681 -6.73 35.39 -6.67
N VAL A 682 -7.41 34.74 -5.74
CA VAL A 682 -6.80 34.22 -4.50
C VAL A 682 -6.26 32.81 -4.78
N PRO A 683 -4.93 32.58 -4.79
CA PRO A 683 -4.38 31.25 -5.04
C PRO A 683 -4.65 30.31 -3.87
N PHE A 684 -4.66 28.99 -4.13
CA PHE A 684 -4.71 27.94 -3.11
C PHE A 684 -5.93 27.96 -2.15
N GLN A 685 -7.09 28.48 -2.56
CA GLN A 685 -8.30 28.51 -1.72
C GLN A 685 -8.83 27.11 -1.33
N SER A 686 -8.59 26.10 -2.17
CA SER A 686 -9.08 24.73 -1.96
C SER A 686 -7.97 23.75 -1.58
N LEU A 687 -6.78 24.27 -1.25
CA LEU A 687 -5.62 23.46 -0.91
C LEU A 687 -5.83 22.82 0.47
N GLU A 688 -5.77 21.49 0.50
CA GLU A 688 -5.89 20.64 1.69
C GLU A 688 -4.49 20.23 2.20
N GLU A 689 -3.55 19.93 1.30
CA GLU A 689 -2.19 19.47 1.63
C GLU A 689 -1.11 20.32 0.93
N LEU A 690 -0.15 20.83 1.70
CA LEU A 690 1.02 21.56 1.20
C LEU A 690 2.31 20.90 1.72
N PHE A 691 3.18 20.49 0.79
CA PHE A 691 4.46 19.87 1.12
C PHE A 691 5.61 20.65 0.50
N LEU A 692 6.55 21.09 1.32
CA LEU A 692 7.72 21.87 0.92
C LEU A 692 8.99 21.10 1.27
N TYR A 693 9.76 20.72 0.26
CA TYR A 693 10.94 19.89 0.40
C TYR A 693 12.17 20.60 -0.16
N TRP A 694 13.26 20.57 0.59
CA TRP A 694 14.60 20.96 0.13
C TRP A 694 14.63 22.32 -0.57
N LEU A 695 14.11 23.37 0.08
CA LEU A 695 14.09 24.74 -0.46
C LEU A 695 15.17 25.60 0.22
N PRO A 696 16.37 25.75 -0.38
CA PRO A 696 17.52 26.33 0.31
C PRO A 696 17.37 27.84 0.59
N ASN A 697 16.59 28.55 -0.24
CA ASN A 697 16.38 29.99 -0.12
C ASN A 697 15.06 30.38 0.55
N PHE A 698 14.27 29.41 0.98
CA PHE A 698 12.92 29.64 1.45
C PHE A 698 12.92 30.31 2.84
N ILE A 699 12.29 31.49 2.90
CA ILE A 699 12.24 32.38 4.06
C ILE A 699 10.92 32.23 4.82
N GLY A 700 9.81 31.97 4.13
CA GLY A 700 8.49 31.90 4.75
C GLY A 700 7.36 31.55 3.78
N LEU A 701 6.21 31.12 4.30
CA LEU A 701 4.99 30.92 3.49
C LEU A 701 4.51 32.23 2.87
N PHE A 702 4.62 33.32 3.63
CA PHE A 702 4.19 34.66 3.25
C PHE A 702 5.37 35.64 3.35
N MET A 703 5.49 36.54 2.36
CA MET A 703 6.31 37.74 2.49
C MET A 703 5.48 38.99 2.22
N TRP A 704 5.64 40.00 3.08
CA TRP A 704 4.98 41.29 2.98
C TRP A 704 6.02 42.39 2.72
N GLU A 705 5.82 43.15 1.65
CA GLU A 705 6.73 44.24 1.24
C GLU A 705 6.09 45.63 1.40
N GLY A 706 4.94 45.72 2.07
CA GLY A 706 4.22 47.00 2.21
C GLY A 706 4.64 47.83 3.42
N LYS A 707 4.40 49.14 3.33
CA LYS A 707 4.69 50.10 4.41
C LYS A 707 3.77 50.00 5.63
N ALA A 708 2.72 49.17 5.57
CA ALA A 708 1.80 49.00 6.68
C ALA A 708 2.41 48.09 7.75
N ALA A 709 2.14 48.39 9.01
CA ALA A 709 2.63 47.65 10.17
C ALA A 709 2.02 46.25 10.34
N VAL A 710 0.99 45.90 9.54
CA VAL A 710 0.38 44.58 9.49
C VAL A 710 -0.02 44.30 8.05
N ALA A 711 0.30 43.11 7.54
CA ALA A 711 -0.10 42.68 6.21
C ALA A 711 -1.64 42.55 6.10
N PRO A 712 -2.27 42.98 4.99
CA PRO A 712 -3.69 42.71 4.74
C PRO A 712 -3.90 41.19 4.61
N LEU A 713 -4.77 40.62 5.44
CA LEU A 713 -5.22 39.24 5.32
C LEU A 713 -5.99 39.07 4.00
N LEU A 714 -5.52 38.19 3.11
CA LEU A 714 -6.30 37.77 1.94
C LEU A 714 -7.35 36.74 2.39
N PRO A 715 -8.65 37.08 2.37
CA PRO A 715 -9.69 36.17 2.82
C PRO A 715 -9.73 34.90 1.96
N GLY A 716 -9.62 33.73 2.58
CA GLY A 716 -9.78 32.44 1.90
C GLY A 716 -8.49 31.65 1.62
N ILE A 717 -7.30 32.25 1.74
CA ILE A 717 -6.02 31.55 1.53
C ILE A 717 -5.82 30.49 2.62
N PHE A 718 -5.43 29.27 2.22
CA PHE A 718 -5.17 28.12 3.09
C PHE A 718 -6.29 27.78 4.09
N THR A 719 -7.50 28.28 3.87
CA THR A 719 -8.63 28.03 4.77
C THR A 719 -9.02 26.55 4.82
N GLN A 720 -8.78 25.78 3.77
CA GLN A 720 -9.01 24.33 3.72
C GLN A 720 -7.76 23.51 4.09
N LEU A 721 -6.62 24.14 4.39
CA LEU A 721 -5.37 23.43 4.61
C LEU A 721 -5.46 22.59 5.89
N THR A 722 -5.30 21.27 5.74
CA THR A 722 -5.27 20.29 6.83
C THR A 722 -3.86 19.82 7.12
N ASP A 723 -2.99 19.74 6.11
CA ASP A 723 -1.67 19.14 6.24
C ASP A 723 -0.59 20.09 5.70
N LEU A 724 0.39 20.41 6.55
CA LEU A 724 1.56 21.19 6.19
C LEU A 724 2.82 20.41 6.59
N ASP A 725 3.67 20.12 5.61
CA ASP A 725 4.94 19.43 5.80
C ASP A 725 6.09 20.26 5.22
N ILE A 726 7.15 20.44 5.99
CA ILE A 726 8.29 21.29 5.63
C ILE A 726 9.56 20.56 6.00
N VAL A 727 10.40 20.28 5.01
CA VAL A 727 11.59 19.46 5.18
C VAL A 727 12.77 20.13 4.50
N GLU A 728 13.89 20.29 5.21
CA GLU A 728 15.14 20.84 4.68
C GLU A 728 15.02 22.25 4.05
N CYS A 729 14.22 23.13 4.65
CA CYS A 729 14.09 24.54 4.25
C CYS A 729 14.91 25.44 5.18
N ASN A 730 16.17 25.71 4.82
CA ASN A 730 17.18 26.14 5.79
C ASN A 730 17.30 27.64 6.06
N LYS A 731 16.73 28.56 5.27
CA LYS A 731 16.81 30.02 5.54
C LYS A 731 15.67 30.56 6.40
N MET A 732 14.65 29.75 6.66
CA MET A 732 13.48 30.14 7.41
C MET A 732 13.79 30.27 8.90
N LYS A 733 13.59 31.47 9.47
CA LYS A 733 13.69 31.70 10.92
C LYS A 733 12.36 31.54 11.64
N LYS A 734 11.27 31.90 10.97
CA LYS A 734 9.89 31.86 11.48
C LYS A 734 9.00 31.20 10.43
N LEU A 735 8.19 30.22 10.83
CA LEU A 735 7.34 29.52 9.86
C LEU A 735 6.03 30.25 9.58
N ILE A 736 5.25 30.52 10.63
CA ILE A 736 3.94 31.16 10.52
C ILE A 736 4.02 32.50 11.27
N PRO A 737 3.94 33.64 10.58
CA PRO A 737 3.80 34.91 11.28
C PRO A 737 2.45 34.98 11.99
N TRP A 738 2.42 35.59 13.18
CA TRP A 738 1.22 35.65 14.03
C TRP A 738 -0.02 36.16 13.30
N SER A 739 0.12 37.20 12.50
CA SER A 739 -0.96 37.84 11.74
C SER A 739 -1.65 36.86 10.77
N PHE A 740 -0.97 35.79 10.32
CA PHE A 740 -1.50 34.82 9.37
C PHE A 740 -2.10 33.57 10.01
N LEU A 741 -2.09 33.41 11.33
CA LEU A 741 -2.67 32.23 11.99
C LEU A 741 -4.16 32.04 11.67
N GLN A 742 -4.91 33.13 11.50
CA GLN A 742 -6.34 33.07 11.14
C GLN A 742 -6.60 32.49 9.75
N THR A 743 -5.57 32.38 8.90
CA THR A 743 -5.67 31.75 7.57
C THR A 743 -5.64 30.23 7.62
N LEU A 744 -5.28 29.63 8.77
CA LEU A 744 -5.09 28.18 8.95
C LEU A 744 -6.07 27.55 9.96
N PRO A 745 -7.39 27.82 9.91
CA PRO A 745 -8.35 27.37 10.92
C PRO A 745 -8.56 25.85 10.94
N ASN A 746 -8.20 25.16 9.86
CA ASN A 746 -8.47 23.73 9.64
C ASN A 746 -7.23 22.83 9.73
N LEU A 747 -6.07 23.38 10.09
CA LEU A 747 -4.83 22.62 10.13
C LEU A 747 -4.91 21.47 11.15
N GLN A 748 -4.73 20.24 10.67
CA GLN A 748 -4.77 19.01 11.46
C GLN A 748 -3.38 18.43 11.69
N LYS A 749 -2.46 18.61 10.75
CA LYS A 749 -1.11 18.06 10.81
C LYS A 749 -0.09 19.13 10.44
N LEU A 750 0.91 19.31 11.31
CA LEU A 750 2.08 20.14 11.07
C LEU A 750 3.35 19.31 11.29
N GLU A 751 4.14 19.12 10.24
CA GLU A 751 5.45 18.47 10.31
C GLU A 751 6.55 19.42 9.82
N VAL A 752 7.60 19.59 10.62
CA VAL A 752 8.80 20.37 10.28
C VAL A 752 10.04 19.54 10.59
N ASN A 753 10.86 19.28 9.58
CA ASN A 753 11.99 18.37 9.69
C ASN A 753 13.27 18.97 9.08
N SER A 754 14.38 18.88 9.81
CA SER A 754 15.73 19.20 9.30
C SER A 754 15.87 20.62 8.73
N CYS A 755 15.15 21.60 9.29
CA CYS A 755 15.31 23.03 9.00
C CYS A 755 16.24 23.68 10.03
N GLU A 756 17.45 24.07 9.62
CA GLU A 756 18.52 24.42 10.56
C GLU A 756 18.38 25.80 11.23
N GLU A 757 17.82 26.80 10.55
CA GLU A 757 17.73 28.20 11.03
C GLU A 757 16.42 28.54 11.76
N ILE A 758 15.47 27.60 11.85
CA ILE A 758 14.16 27.91 12.45
C ILE A 758 14.31 28.18 13.95
N GLU A 759 13.93 29.38 14.37
CA GLU A 759 13.97 29.82 15.78
C GLU A 759 12.60 29.73 16.44
N GLU A 760 11.53 30.03 15.68
CA GLU A 760 10.14 30.05 16.14
C GLU A 760 9.21 29.39 15.10
N ILE A 761 8.27 28.54 15.53
CA ILE A 761 7.24 28.01 14.62
C ILE A 761 6.19 29.08 14.34
N ILE A 762 5.70 29.72 15.41
CA ILE A 762 4.79 30.86 15.37
C ILE A 762 5.54 32.06 15.94
N GLY A 763 5.80 33.06 15.10
CA GLY A 763 6.58 34.24 15.50
C GLY A 763 5.88 35.56 15.18
N ASP A 764 6.23 36.61 15.92
CA ASP A 764 5.76 37.98 15.67
C ASP A 764 6.39 38.54 14.38
N GLU A 765 5.77 39.57 13.79
CA GLU A 765 6.40 40.32 12.67
C GLU A 765 7.72 40.96 13.14
N ASP A 766 8.65 41.19 12.21
CA ASP A 766 10.07 41.46 12.52
C ASP A 766 10.33 42.56 13.55
N ASP A 767 11.45 42.39 14.25
CA ASP A 767 11.97 43.17 15.41
C ASP A 767 12.38 44.62 15.04
N ASP A 768 11.77 45.21 14.02
CA ASP A 768 12.15 46.51 13.43
C ASP A 768 11.50 47.70 14.17
N GLY A 769 11.36 47.57 15.50
CA GLY A 769 10.97 48.66 16.38
C GLY A 769 9.51 49.14 16.27
N SER A 770 8.64 48.39 15.59
CA SER A 770 7.19 48.64 15.57
C SER A 770 6.52 48.05 16.83
N PRO A 771 5.41 48.62 17.33
CA PRO A 771 4.85 48.26 18.62
C PRO A 771 4.36 46.80 18.59
N VAL A 772 4.98 45.99 19.46
CA VAL A 772 4.62 44.60 19.80
C VAL A 772 3.10 44.50 19.96
N ILE A 773 2.43 43.87 18.99
CA ILE A 773 1.04 43.47 19.16
C ILE A 773 1.05 42.38 20.24
N ASN A 774 0.65 42.77 21.45
CA ASN A 774 0.40 41.96 22.64
C ASN A 774 1.02 40.55 22.66
N SER A 775 2.20 40.45 23.29
CA SER A 775 2.88 39.22 23.72
C SER A 775 2.10 38.37 24.75
N SER A 776 0.78 38.56 24.86
CA SER A 776 -0.13 37.89 25.80
C SER A 776 -1.40 37.35 25.14
N ALA A 777 -1.50 37.39 23.80
CA ALA A 777 -2.67 36.88 23.10
C ALA A 777 -2.69 35.33 23.08
N GLU A 778 -3.87 34.76 23.29
CA GLU A 778 -4.11 33.31 23.21
C GLU A 778 -4.14 32.87 21.73
N VAL A 779 -3.30 31.90 21.35
CA VAL A 779 -3.39 31.19 20.07
C VAL A 779 -4.36 30.04 20.23
N THR A 780 -5.32 29.90 19.31
CA THR A 780 -6.15 28.69 19.25
C THR A 780 -5.92 27.97 17.92
N MET A 781 -5.52 26.71 17.97
CA MET A 781 -5.41 25.80 16.81
C MET A 781 -6.39 24.64 17.00
N PRO A 782 -7.68 24.86 16.72
CA PRO A 782 -8.76 24.02 17.26
C PRO A 782 -8.79 22.60 16.67
N ARG A 783 -8.19 22.37 15.49
CA ARG A 783 -8.23 21.09 14.77
C ARG A 783 -6.88 20.38 14.69
N LEU A 784 -5.82 20.93 15.27
CA LEU A 784 -4.49 20.36 15.20
C LEU A 784 -4.44 19.04 15.97
N LYS A 785 -4.23 17.92 15.28
CA LYS A 785 -4.15 16.56 15.83
C LYS A 785 -2.73 16.03 15.93
N LYS A 786 -1.84 16.44 15.03
CA LYS A 786 -0.45 15.97 14.97
C LYS A 786 0.54 17.12 14.81
N LEU A 787 1.50 17.19 15.70
CA LEU A 787 2.65 18.10 15.63
C LEU A 787 3.95 17.29 15.64
N LYS A 788 4.77 17.44 14.61
CA LYS A 788 6.07 16.75 14.51
C LYS A 788 7.18 17.76 14.20
N LEU A 789 8.15 17.84 15.08
CA LEU A 789 9.32 18.70 14.98
C LEU A 789 10.57 17.83 15.09
N CYS A 790 11.40 17.80 14.04
CA CYS A 790 12.54 16.88 13.96
C CYS A 790 13.79 17.62 13.47
N SER A 791 14.93 17.40 14.12
CA SER A 791 16.23 17.96 13.71
C SER A 791 16.22 19.48 13.52
N LEU A 792 15.69 20.22 14.51
CA LEU A 792 15.61 21.69 14.49
C LEU A 792 16.54 22.28 15.56
N PRO A 793 17.84 22.47 15.28
CA PRO A 793 18.84 22.78 16.30
C PRO A 793 18.70 24.19 16.88
N LYS A 794 18.22 25.18 16.11
CA LYS A 794 18.06 26.57 16.58
C LYS A 794 16.68 26.90 17.15
N LEU A 795 15.76 25.94 17.18
CA LEU A 795 14.39 26.17 17.63
C LEU A 795 14.38 26.52 19.12
N LYS A 796 13.94 27.73 19.46
CA LYS A 796 13.86 28.26 20.84
C LYS A 796 12.45 28.15 21.40
N SER A 797 11.43 28.37 20.57
CA SER A 797 10.02 28.38 20.98
C SER A 797 9.08 27.88 19.88
N ILE A 798 7.96 27.25 20.23
CA ILE A 798 6.87 26.96 19.29
C ILE A 798 5.98 28.21 19.12
N CYS A 799 5.68 28.90 20.21
CA CYS A 799 4.86 30.11 20.27
C CYS A 799 5.22 30.87 21.55
N LYS A 800 5.30 32.21 21.50
CA LYS A 800 5.58 33.05 22.68
C LYS A 800 4.40 33.20 23.64
N GLY A 801 3.17 33.14 23.12
CA GLY A 801 1.92 33.19 23.90
C GLY A 801 1.36 31.82 24.25
N MET A 802 0.28 31.80 25.04
CA MET A 802 -0.45 30.58 25.38
C MET A 802 -1.10 29.97 24.13
N MET A 803 -0.94 28.65 23.94
CA MET A 803 -1.45 27.94 22.76
C MET A 803 -2.47 26.86 23.16
N ILE A 804 -3.72 27.00 22.71
CA ILE A 804 -4.83 26.08 22.97
C ILE A 804 -5.01 25.12 21.78
N CYS A 805 -4.76 23.83 22.02
CA CYS A 805 -4.82 22.75 21.03
C CYS A 805 -5.59 21.52 21.56
N ASP A 806 -6.87 21.66 21.93
CA ASP A 806 -7.63 20.59 22.59
C ASP A 806 -7.76 19.28 21.75
N SER A 807 -7.61 19.40 20.42
CA SER A 807 -7.67 18.29 19.48
C SER A 807 -6.33 17.55 19.31
N ILE A 808 -5.24 17.98 19.96
CA ILE A 808 -3.91 17.39 19.76
C ILE A 808 -3.89 15.95 20.26
N GLU A 809 -3.53 15.01 19.40
CA GLU A 809 -3.46 13.59 19.70
C GLU A 809 -2.01 13.12 19.82
N ASN A 810 -1.12 13.61 18.94
CA ASN A 810 0.25 13.15 18.84
C ASN A 810 1.25 14.31 18.74
N ILE A 811 2.25 14.33 19.61
CA ILE A 811 3.39 15.26 19.55
C ILE A 811 4.67 14.45 19.37
N ILE A 812 5.49 14.79 18.38
CA ILE A 812 6.77 14.13 18.13
C ILE A 812 7.85 15.20 18.10
N ILE A 813 8.79 15.18 19.04
CA ILE A 813 9.92 16.13 19.10
C ILE A 813 11.22 15.35 19.15
N MET A 814 12.07 15.50 18.13
CA MET A 814 13.33 14.79 18.03
C MET A 814 14.45 15.73 17.63
N LYS A 815 15.60 15.66 18.33
CA LYS A 815 16.79 16.48 18.01
C LYS A 815 16.51 18.00 17.96
N CYS A 816 15.69 18.52 18.89
CA CYS A 816 15.37 19.95 19.04
C CYS A 816 15.92 20.50 20.37
N THR A 817 17.24 20.47 20.55
CA THR A 817 17.88 20.63 21.88
C THR A 817 17.77 22.02 22.52
N ASN A 818 17.50 23.07 21.74
CA ASN A 818 17.37 24.44 22.24
C ASN A 818 15.94 24.84 22.62
N LEU A 819 14.96 23.95 22.40
CA LEU A 819 13.56 24.21 22.72
C LEU A 819 13.35 24.12 24.23
N LYS A 820 12.98 25.23 24.87
CA LYS A 820 12.81 25.30 26.34
C LYS A 820 11.39 25.05 26.84
N LYS A 821 10.41 25.33 25.99
CA LYS A 821 8.98 25.24 26.31
C LYS A 821 8.22 24.56 25.18
N VAL A 822 7.20 23.78 25.53
CA VAL A 822 6.31 23.12 24.56
C VAL A 822 4.92 23.73 24.69
N ALA A 823 4.68 24.85 24.00
CA ALA A 823 3.48 25.69 24.16
C ALA A 823 2.13 24.94 24.12
N PRO A 824 1.88 23.91 23.27
CA PRO A 824 0.63 23.14 23.31
C PRO A 824 0.36 22.38 24.63
N LEU A 825 1.39 22.24 25.47
CA LEU A 825 1.37 21.52 26.74
C LEU A 825 1.59 22.46 27.95
N ASP A 826 1.85 23.75 27.70
CA ASP A 826 2.22 24.74 28.71
C ASP A 826 1.02 25.65 29.03
N GLY A 827 0.81 25.98 30.31
CA GLY A 827 -0.27 26.89 30.77
C GLY A 827 -1.66 26.27 31.06
N GLN A 828 -1.87 24.96 30.84
CA GLN A 828 -3.15 24.28 31.14
C GLN A 828 -3.08 23.46 32.45
N PRO A 829 -4.12 23.45 33.31
CA PRO A 829 -4.16 22.68 34.57
C PRO A 829 -4.28 21.15 34.37
N SER A 830 -4.47 20.69 33.14
CA SER A 830 -4.60 19.29 32.74
C SER A 830 -4.01 19.08 31.34
N PRO A 831 -3.57 17.85 30.98
CA PRO A 831 -3.16 17.56 29.61
C PRO A 831 -4.31 17.80 28.63
N PRO A 832 -4.01 18.11 27.34
CA PRO A 832 -5.03 18.25 26.32
C PRO A 832 -5.93 17.01 26.27
N PRO A 833 -7.26 17.16 26.17
CA PRO A 833 -8.21 16.07 26.36
C PRO A 833 -8.09 14.95 25.32
N SER A 834 -7.57 15.26 24.13
CA SER A 834 -7.40 14.30 23.03
C SER A 834 -6.01 13.66 22.98
N LEU A 835 -5.09 14.04 23.89
CA LEU A 835 -3.69 13.61 23.84
C LEU A 835 -3.57 12.10 24.03
N LYS A 836 -2.93 11.43 23.06
CA LYS A 836 -2.68 9.99 23.06
C LYS A 836 -1.21 9.67 23.30
N GLU A 837 -0.31 10.43 22.68
CA GLU A 837 1.12 10.10 22.70
C GLU A 837 2.02 11.33 22.50
N ILE A 838 3.13 11.36 23.25
CA ILE A 838 4.25 12.28 23.06
C ILE A 838 5.50 11.42 22.81
N ARG A 839 6.13 11.55 21.64
CA ARG A 839 7.38 10.87 21.32
C ARG A 839 8.55 11.84 21.39
N VAL A 840 9.58 11.43 22.12
CA VAL A 840 10.84 12.17 22.29
C VAL A 840 11.99 11.27 21.88
N ASP A 841 13.10 11.84 21.40
CA ASP A 841 14.33 11.08 21.12
C ASP A 841 14.77 10.24 22.34
N ALA A 842 15.33 9.06 22.11
CA ALA A 842 15.83 8.16 23.16
C ALA A 842 16.89 8.82 24.06
N LYS A 843 17.70 9.74 23.50
CA LYS A 843 18.66 10.56 24.26
C LYS A 843 18.07 11.85 24.80
N GLY A 844 16.81 12.15 24.49
CA GLY A 844 16.11 13.38 24.86
C GLY A 844 15.51 13.39 26.27
N LYS A 845 15.82 12.39 27.13
CA LYS A 845 15.32 12.36 28.51
C LYS A 845 15.81 13.55 29.33
N GLU A 846 17.10 13.86 29.27
CA GLU A 846 17.68 15.02 29.96
C GLU A 846 17.09 16.34 29.45
N TRP A 847 16.86 16.44 28.14
CA TRP A 847 16.18 17.58 27.54
C TRP A 847 14.74 17.73 28.04
N TRP A 848 13.96 16.65 28.06
CA TRP A 848 12.58 16.64 28.56
C TRP A 848 12.49 17.05 30.03
N GLU A 849 13.41 16.57 30.85
CA GLU A 849 13.52 16.94 32.27
C GLU A 849 13.97 18.40 32.47
N SER A 850 14.67 18.99 31.50
CA SER A 850 15.11 20.40 31.52
C SER A 850 14.07 21.41 31.03
N LEU A 851 12.91 20.96 30.52
CA LEU A 851 11.85 21.84 30.03
C LEU A 851 11.30 22.74 31.15
N GLU A 852 11.10 24.01 30.83
CA GLU A 852 10.52 25.01 31.73
C GLU A 852 8.98 24.94 31.63
N TRP A 853 8.29 24.59 32.73
CA TRP A 853 6.83 24.48 32.78
C TRP A 853 6.22 25.63 33.59
N GLU A 854 5.16 26.26 33.09
CA GLU A 854 4.41 27.29 33.85
C GLU A 854 3.67 26.70 35.04
N HIS A 855 3.11 25.50 34.88
CA HIS A 855 2.47 24.78 35.97
C HIS A 855 3.47 23.80 36.62
N PRO A 856 3.76 23.91 37.93
CA PRO A 856 4.83 23.16 38.59
C PRO A 856 4.64 21.63 38.58
N ASN A 857 3.43 21.14 38.31
CA ASN A 857 3.11 19.72 38.19
C ASN A 857 2.85 19.24 36.75
N ALA A 858 3.02 20.09 35.72
CA ALA A 858 2.70 19.74 34.32
C ALA A 858 3.39 18.45 33.86
N ASN A 859 4.69 18.32 34.14
CA ASN A 859 5.47 17.12 33.78
C ASN A 859 4.85 15.82 34.36
N ASN A 860 4.40 15.85 35.62
CA ASN A 860 3.81 14.68 36.28
C ASN A 860 2.53 14.19 35.59
N PHE A 861 1.69 15.11 35.12
CA PHE A 861 0.45 14.76 34.42
C PHE A 861 0.69 14.28 32.98
N LEU A 862 1.83 14.65 32.38
CA LEU A 862 2.19 14.30 31.01
C LEU A 862 2.98 12.99 30.90
N GLN A 863 3.70 12.59 31.97
CA GLN A 863 4.51 11.35 32.02
C GLN A 863 3.83 10.10 31.43
N PRO A 864 2.53 9.82 31.67
CA PRO A 864 1.87 8.63 31.10
C PRO A 864 1.82 8.60 29.57
N PHE A 865 1.92 9.76 28.92
CA PHE A 865 1.83 9.90 27.46
C PHE A 865 3.20 9.93 26.79
N VAL A 866 4.30 10.08 27.54
CA VAL A 866 5.65 10.26 26.98
C VAL A 866 6.32 8.93 26.70
N LYS A 867 6.84 8.78 25.48
CA LYS A 867 7.69 7.65 25.06
C LYS A 867 9.01 8.15 24.48
N PHE A 868 10.11 7.61 24.98
CA PHE A 868 11.45 7.87 24.47
C PHE A 868 11.78 6.82 23.41
N THR A 869 11.95 7.24 22.15
CA THR A 869 12.12 6.34 21.00
C THR A 869 13.37 6.68 20.20
N THR A 870 14.13 5.67 19.83
CA THR A 870 15.24 5.80 18.88
C THR A 870 14.65 5.63 17.47
N ILE A 871 14.38 6.74 16.78
CA ILE A 871 13.98 6.68 15.36
C ILE A 871 15.23 7.02 14.55
N VAL A 872 15.74 6.03 13.81
CA VAL A 872 16.72 6.26 12.73
C VAL A 872 15.92 6.76 11.53
N TYR A 873 16.22 7.98 11.07
CA TYR A 873 15.86 8.44 9.73
C TYR A 873 17.01 8.13 8.79
#